data_AF-A0AAD3DD13-F1
#
_entry.id   AF-A0AAD3DD13-F1
#
_cell.length_a   1.000
_cell.length_b   1.000
_cell.length_c   1.000
_cell.angle_alpha   90.00
_cell.angle_beta   90.00
_cell.angle_gamma   90.00
#
_symmetry.space_group_name_H-M   'P 1'
#
loop_
_entity.id
_entity.type
_entity.pdbx_description
1 polymer ?
#
loop_
_entity_poly.entity_id
_entity_poly.type
_entity_poly.pdbx_seq_one_letter_code
_entity_poly.pdbx_strand_id
1 'polypeptide(L)'
;MKDRFVRKDDAFRGRHLCATEHIAKDEVIFVERPLLSLQSVANSHQGALCCRSCRAFVGGPDLCMLLASGKLNRDGVWSYYNENESEILGLGSANENLNYKMVPCRNNCGELFCSKKCENECHLAGHDLLCTGLIPEGKNETECEELHPLLQFKVHAVQSNEIFLLVADLVAAVVSIRRRQIARDLMLRERNDDSTGNDKDALEKLLAPYLDFTLVPWWEVATAHMINDPMKMTECVHLNKTLRELCDTSSKLLKEAFVCIDGDDEFKDTLKMAMDECQEKYAIFSENFFGKIIGSFEQNSLGIRARSPLCRDILENADLRKRRHEELVTIIDLAGMIGDDDENDEDEAEENDHNVPADTVEKDSSLDTTEIDSRGENGYDYSVEDIASFLATLKIDEQGLGFKDKGSDAVNNEGVDEAEGEGDDDDHDDVDNVMGDDLDAMFVPLDGTCMYSITCKQNHSCDANVVPRYSYSCAGGGMMARWGKDYPLVIQCVAKRDIAPGEELCISYIDADASYENRQALLLNYGFKCICSKCFRECNGNEDDQNVVKRDVSASNEDIFGEDDPFGEDDDTDESSGTGDDESVEENGDSMIMERLQNLNSSLSQLTIGAIPMVIAAPSIAFINQLGAQLSQNIANTTHENAEIVIMLKKTIDCMMCKDFCGLKAVSDVAEKACISLLHEHKMWPDALMREAHGCFCVMSALSHGQHGNYIHAIQYLDKASIFGLPRDRVESLFQYLEYHARRITCSHTSSYSQMAIIPDYSDENLRKLIFSKGLSKPIVNPVEEVDFEDFVENKQIFGQQPFVVRNYAAKFPAISKWRHLSYFANNFGPRIVPIEHGLMSTKQGMKEELLTIDDFIQFHMAPSTEHTIFALDDATGKVAYLAQHQLLDQIPELRNDVITPSQCGEGGPIQTNAWIGTGGTRTPLHFDTYSNLFIQLVGSKYVRLYNQSEREKLYVLKGKDGSNYALQGNMSAVDCEKENFNLHPEAENAEFVEVVLLPGDLLFIPEKVWHYVRGITTSASVNFWW
;
A
#
# COMPACT_ATOMS: atom_id res chain seq x y z
N MET A 1 22.10 22.25 -13.36
CA MET A 1 23.03 21.26 -12.77
C MET A 1 23.15 20.13 -13.78
N LYS A 2 24.30 19.44 -13.90
CA LYS A 2 24.28 18.14 -14.59
C LYS A 2 23.41 17.23 -13.73
N ASP A 3 22.46 16.51 -14.32
CA ASP A 3 21.56 15.68 -13.54
C ASP A 3 22.36 14.52 -12.92
N ARG A 4 22.68 14.65 -11.63
CA ARG A 4 23.34 13.63 -10.80
C ARG A 4 22.44 12.41 -10.54
N PHE A 5 21.25 12.44 -11.12
CA PHE A 5 20.24 11.41 -11.07
C PHE A 5 19.53 11.29 -12.41
N VAL A 6 18.87 10.16 -12.63
CA VAL A 6 18.03 9.90 -13.80
C VAL A 6 16.75 9.22 -13.34
N ARG A 7 15.63 9.57 -13.96
CA ARG A 7 14.37 8.85 -13.74
C ARG A 7 14.40 7.57 -14.56
N LYS A 8 14.16 6.45 -13.90
CA LYS A 8 13.99 5.14 -14.53
C LYS A 8 12.60 4.61 -14.25
N ASP A 9 12.08 3.87 -15.21
CA ASP A 9 10.83 3.16 -15.06
C ASP A 9 11.16 1.70 -14.78
N ASP A 10 10.63 1.18 -13.69
CA ASP A 10 10.74 -0.21 -13.28
C ASP A 10 9.34 -0.78 -13.07
N ALA A 11 9.15 -2.04 -13.48
CA ALA A 11 7.84 -2.68 -13.44
C ALA A 11 7.32 -2.88 -12.00
N PHE A 12 8.20 -2.96 -11.01
CA PHE A 12 7.87 -3.21 -9.60
C PHE A 12 7.87 -1.92 -8.77
N ARG A 13 8.89 -1.07 -8.97
CA ARG A 13 9.10 0.17 -8.20
C ARG A 13 8.41 1.37 -8.84
N GLY A 14 7.74 1.18 -9.97
CA GLY A 14 7.23 2.24 -10.79
C GLY A 14 8.36 3.17 -11.27
N ARG A 15 8.05 4.46 -11.33
CA ARG A 15 8.99 5.48 -11.82
C ARG A 15 9.80 5.99 -10.64
N HIS A 16 11.11 5.74 -10.64
CA HIS A 16 12.01 6.01 -9.52
C HIS A 16 13.24 6.81 -9.97
N LEU A 17 13.94 7.43 -9.02
CA LEU A 17 15.17 8.19 -9.28
C LEU A 17 16.40 7.36 -8.93
N CYS A 18 17.38 7.27 -9.83
CA CYS A 18 18.66 6.62 -9.57
C CYS A 18 19.82 7.61 -9.69
N ALA A 19 20.84 7.48 -8.85
CA ALA A 19 22.08 8.22 -8.99
C ALA A 19 22.78 7.88 -10.32
N THR A 20 23.29 8.88 -11.04
CA THR A 20 24.07 8.68 -12.28
C THR A 20 25.57 8.59 -12.03
N GLU A 21 26.01 9.03 -10.85
CA GLU A 21 27.39 9.05 -10.40
C GLU A 21 27.47 8.73 -8.89
N HIS A 22 28.67 8.61 -8.35
CA HIS A 22 28.89 8.45 -6.92
C HIS A 22 28.57 9.75 -6.20
N ILE A 23 27.83 9.67 -5.10
CA ILE A 23 27.48 10.83 -4.26
C ILE A 23 27.99 10.54 -2.85
N ALA A 24 28.80 11.45 -2.30
CA ALA A 24 29.34 11.28 -0.96
C ALA A 24 28.29 11.56 0.13
N LYS A 25 28.48 10.99 1.31
CA LYS A 25 27.71 11.35 2.51
C LYS A 25 27.69 12.87 2.72
N ASP A 26 26.54 13.40 3.15
CA ASP A 26 26.26 14.82 3.41
C ASP A 26 26.31 15.74 2.18
N GLU A 27 26.48 15.17 0.99
CA GLU A 27 26.49 15.93 -0.25
C GLU A 27 25.06 16.24 -0.75
N VAL A 28 24.86 17.46 -1.26
CA VAL A 28 23.59 17.90 -1.85
C VAL A 28 23.46 17.30 -3.25
N ILE A 29 22.41 16.49 -3.44
CA ILE A 29 22.09 15.84 -4.71
C ILE A 29 21.47 16.87 -5.67
N PHE A 30 20.41 17.54 -5.21
CA PHE A 30 19.75 18.61 -5.93
C PHE A 30 19.03 19.55 -4.96
N VAL A 31 18.74 20.76 -5.46
CA VAL A 31 17.96 21.79 -4.77
C VAL A 31 16.77 22.13 -5.63
N GLU A 32 15.58 22.13 -5.03
CA GLU A 32 14.32 22.34 -5.74
C GLU A 32 13.47 23.40 -5.04
N ARG A 33 12.73 24.20 -5.83
CA ARG A 33 11.70 25.11 -5.32
C ARG A 33 10.34 24.43 -5.43
N PRO A 34 9.40 24.71 -4.52
CA PRO A 34 8.09 24.11 -4.59
C PRO A 34 7.38 24.51 -5.88
N LEU A 35 6.77 23.52 -6.52
CA LEU A 35 5.89 23.70 -7.68
C LEU A 35 4.60 24.40 -7.24
N LEU A 36 4.05 23.99 -6.09
CA LEU A 36 2.94 24.63 -5.40
C LEU A 36 3.25 24.67 -3.90
N SER A 37 2.79 25.72 -3.24
CA SER A 37 2.95 25.86 -1.79
C SER A 37 1.75 26.57 -1.20
N LEU A 38 1.34 26.14 0.00
CA LEU A 38 0.33 26.78 0.83
C LEU A 38 0.93 26.96 2.23
N GLN A 39 0.78 28.14 2.81
CA GLN A 39 0.98 28.36 4.25
C GLN A 39 -0.38 28.14 4.91
N SER A 40 -0.43 27.44 6.04
CA SER A 40 -1.72 27.20 6.72
C SER A 40 -2.30 28.52 7.24
N VAL A 41 -3.64 28.65 7.23
CA VAL A 41 -4.28 29.90 7.66
C VAL A 41 -4.02 30.16 9.14
N ALA A 42 -4.09 29.12 9.97
CA ALA A 42 -3.74 29.19 11.39
C ALA A 42 -2.34 29.78 11.62
N ASN A 43 -1.34 29.28 10.88
CA ASN A 43 0.04 29.78 10.97
C ASN A 43 0.17 31.24 10.49
N SER A 44 -0.57 31.60 9.44
CA SER A 44 -0.57 32.98 8.94
C SER A 44 -1.12 33.99 9.96
N HIS A 45 -2.05 33.60 10.83
CA HIS A 45 -2.61 34.50 11.84
C HIS A 45 -1.74 34.61 13.11
N GLN A 46 -0.91 33.60 13.41
CA GLN A 46 -0.11 33.52 14.64
C GLN A 46 1.23 34.29 14.59
N GLY A 47 1.46 35.13 13.58
CA GLY A 47 2.62 36.05 13.56
C GLY A 47 3.75 35.70 12.59
N ALA A 48 3.65 34.59 11.85
CA ALA A 48 4.60 34.25 10.78
C ALA A 48 4.32 35.07 9.50
N LEU A 49 5.05 36.17 9.33
CA LEU A 49 4.99 37.00 8.14
C LEU A 49 5.83 36.41 7.00
N CYS A 50 5.18 35.86 5.98
CA CYS A 50 5.85 35.24 4.84
C CYS A 50 5.43 35.84 3.50
N CYS A 51 6.34 35.83 2.53
CA CYS A 51 6.06 36.23 1.17
C CYS A 51 5.14 35.20 0.48
N ARG A 52 4.03 35.66 -0.11
CA ARG A 52 3.10 34.77 -0.83
C ARG A 52 3.72 34.03 -2.02
N SER A 53 4.71 34.64 -2.67
CA SER A 53 5.35 34.09 -3.87
C SER A 53 6.45 33.07 -3.54
N CYS A 54 7.40 33.43 -2.67
CA CYS A 54 8.60 32.62 -2.44
C CYS A 54 8.69 32.01 -1.04
N ARG A 55 7.70 32.28 -0.18
CA ARG A 55 7.61 31.81 1.20
C ARG A 55 8.78 32.23 2.12
N ALA A 56 9.60 33.18 1.71
CA ALA A 56 10.61 33.80 2.57
C ALA A 56 9.93 34.65 3.66
N PHE A 57 10.48 34.64 4.87
CA PHE A 57 10.03 35.53 5.94
C PHE A 57 10.25 37.01 5.58
N VAL A 58 9.31 37.89 5.97
CA VAL A 58 9.30 39.33 5.67
C VAL A 58 8.98 40.16 6.92
N GLY A 59 9.33 41.44 6.92
CA GLY A 59 9.04 42.34 8.04
C GLY A 59 10.16 42.50 9.08
N GLY A 60 11.12 41.58 9.08
CA GLY A 60 12.32 41.66 9.92
C GLY A 60 12.07 41.27 11.39
N PRO A 61 13.16 41.11 12.17
CA PRO A 61 13.08 40.52 13.49
C PRO A 61 12.27 41.37 14.48
N ASP A 62 12.46 42.69 14.46
CA ASP A 62 11.77 43.64 15.35
C ASP A 62 10.23 43.59 15.21
N LEU A 63 9.72 43.49 13.98
CA LEU A 63 8.27 43.45 13.73
C LEU A 63 7.68 42.10 14.14
N CYS A 64 8.37 41.00 13.86
CA CYS A 64 7.92 39.67 14.24
C CYS A 64 7.95 39.47 15.76
N MET A 65 8.85 40.14 16.49
CA MET A 65 8.84 40.16 17.96
C MET A 65 7.57 40.78 18.54
N LEU A 66 7.09 41.89 17.96
CA LEU A 66 5.85 42.54 18.41
C LEU A 66 4.60 41.70 18.13
N LEU A 67 4.61 40.96 17.02
CA LEU A 67 3.57 39.99 16.69
C LEU A 67 3.59 38.81 17.68
N ALA A 68 4.76 38.25 17.96
CA ALA A 68 4.93 37.13 18.89
C ALA A 68 4.55 37.51 20.33
N SER A 69 4.81 38.75 20.75
CA SER A 69 4.44 39.23 22.09
C SER A 69 2.97 39.68 22.20
N GLY A 70 2.17 39.57 21.13
CA GLY A 70 0.78 40.03 21.08
C GLY A 70 0.60 41.57 21.16
N LYS A 71 1.68 42.36 21.14
CA LYS A 71 1.61 43.84 21.19
C LYS A 71 1.12 44.45 19.87
N LEU A 72 1.23 43.71 18.77
CA LEU A 72 0.75 44.09 17.44
C LEU A 72 -0.11 42.95 16.87
N ASN A 73 -1.22 43.29 16.23
CA ASN A 73 -2.03 42.34 15.47
C ASN A 73 -1.74 42.44 13.97
N ARG A 74 -2.15 41.43 13.19
CA ARG A 74 -1.88 41.37 11.74
C ARG A 74 -2.49 42.55 10.97
N ASP A 75 -3.64 43.06 11.42
CA ASP A 75 -4.33 44.20 10.77
C ASP A 75 -3.54 45.51 10.93
N GLY A 76 -2.86 45.69 12.07
CA GLY A 76 -2.02 46.85 12.37
C GLY A 76 -0.63 46.81 11.73
N VAL A 77 -0.20 45.66 11.18
CA VAL A 77 1.16 45.45 10.65
C VAL A 77 1.54 46.49 9.60
N TRP A 78 0.63 46.76 8.66
CA TRP A 78 0.94 47.66 7.55
C TRP A 78 1.06 49.12 8.00
N SER A 79 0.17 49.57 8.90
CA SER A 79 0.22 50.91 9.48
C SER A 79 1.50 51.11 10.30
N TYR A 80 1.83 50.13 11.16
CA TYR A 80 3.04 50.16 11.98
C TYR A 80 4.32 50.18 11.12
N TYR A 81 4.38 49.38 10.05
CA TYR A 81 5.51 49.35 9.13
C TYR A 81 5.75 50.72 8.47
N ASN A 82 4.70 51.41 8.03
CA ASN A 82 4.84 52.73 7.39
C ASN A 82 5.31 53.81 8.36
N GLU A 83 4.91 53.75 9.63
CA GLU A 83 5.30 54.72 10.65
C GLU A 83 6.74 54.51 11.13
N ASN A 84 7.23 53.26 11.09
CA ASN A 84 8.51 52.85 11.69
C ASN A 84 9.51 52.26 10.67
N GLU A 85 9.31 52.50 9.37
CA GLU A 85 10.08 51.89 8.27
C GLU A 85 11.59 52.06 8.45
N SER A 86 12.06 53.23 8.89
CA SER A 86 13.49 53.50 9.08
C SER A 86 14.14 52.70 10.21
N GLU A 87 13.37 52.37 11.26
CA GLU A 87 13.83 51.60 12.41
C GLU A 87 13.81 50.09 12.09
N ILE A 88 12.76 49.62 11.41
CA ILE A 88 12.58 48.23 10.98
C ILE A 88 13.62 47.83 9.92
N LEU A 89 13.97 48.75 9.01
CA LEU A 89 15.01 48.53 8.00
C LEU A 89 16.45 48.63 8.57
N GLY A 90 16.62 48.95 9.85
CA GLY A 90 17.92 48.99 10.51
C GLY A 90 18.88 50.07 9.99
N LEU A 91 18.37 51.17 9.42
CA LEU A 91 19.15 52.23 8.76
C LEU A 91 20.09 53.05 9.68
N GLY A 92 20.37 52.57 10.89
CA GLY A 92 21.32 53.14 11.86
C GLY A 92 22.52 52.24 12.20
N SER A 93 22.56 50.97 11.77
CA SER A 93 23.72 50.07 11.98
C SER A 93 24.33 49.66 10.64
N ALA A 94 25.65 49.43 10.61
CA ALA A 94 26.48 49.33 9.40
C ALA A 94 26.23 48.11 8.48
N ASN A 95 25.05 47.50 8.51
CA ASN A 95 24.66 46.37 7.67
C ASN A 95 23.66 46.80 6.58
N GLU A 96 24.16 47.50 5.56
CA GLU A 96 23.40 47.96 4.38
C GLU A 96 22.84 46.81 3.49
N ASN A 97 22.97 45.54 3.88
CA ASN A 97 22.66 44.37 3.05
C ASN A 97 21.41 43.58 3.47
N LEU A 98 20.69 43.96 4.53
CA LEU A 98 19.52 43.21 5.01
C LEU A 98 18.21 43.80 4.45
N ASN A 99 17.62 43.09 3.50
CA ASN A 99 16.46 43.54 2.71
C ASN A 99 15.13 43.15 3.37
N TYR A 100 14.80 43.75 4.52
CA TYR A 100 13.57 43.50 5.30
C TYR A 100 12.28 44.09 4.69
N LYS A 101 12.33 44.53 3.44
CA LYS A 101 11.25 45.29 2.81
C LYS A 101 9.97 44.47 2.66
N MET A 102 8.85 45.07 3.07
CA MET A 102 7.51 44.57 2.81
C MET A 102 6.89 45.29 1.60
N VAL A 103 6.29 44.52 0.70
CA VAL A 103 5.56 45.03 -0.47
C VAL A 103 4.16 44.42 -0.42
N PRO A 104 3.08 45.21 -0.41
CA PRO A 104 1.73 44.69 -0.38
C PRO A 104 1.30 44.33 -1.80
N CYS A 105 0.26 43.51 -1.93
CA CYS A 105 -0.43 43.33 -3.20
C CYS A 105 -0.88 44.68 -3.78
N ARG A 106 -0.76 44.88 -5.10
CA ARG A 106 -1.18 46.12 -5.78
C ARG A 106 -2.64 46.51 -5.58
N ASN A 107 -3.50 45.53 -5.29
CA ASN A 107 -4.93 45.73 -5.04
C ASN A 107 -5.28 45.67 -3.54
N ASN A 108 -4.27 45.63 -2.65
CA ASN A 108 -4.42 45.59 -1.19
C ASN A 108 -5.32 44.46 -0.67
N CYS A 109 -5.17 43.24 -1.21
CA CYS A 109 -5.92 42.07 -0.74
C CYS A 109 -5.40 41.43 0.56
N GLY A 110 -4.42 42.05 1.24
CA GLY A 110 -3.80 41.53 2.47
C GLY A 110 -2.55 40.66 2.27
N GLU A 111 -2.27 40.21 1.04
CA GLU A 111 -1.06 39.43 0.75
C GLU A 111 0.22 40.28 0.73
N LEU A 112 1.30 39.72 1.27
CA LEU A 112 2.59 40.39 1.47
C LEU A 112 3.70 39.74 0.63
N PHE A 113 4.65 40.57 0.20
CA PHE A 113 5.77 40.17 -0.64
C PHE A 113 7.08 40.75 -0.14
N CYS A 114 8.18 40.01 -0.32
CA CYS A 114 9.53 40.47 0.02
C CYS A 114 10.13 41.45 -1.00
N SER A 115 9.49 41.59 -2.17
CA SER A 115 9.93 42.52 -3.22
C SER A 115 8.84 42.76 -4.27
N LYS A 116 8.98 43.84 -5.03
CA LYS A 116 8.09 44.10 -6.18
C LYS A 116 8.23 43.05 -7.29
N LYS A 117 9.40 42.40 -7.38
CA LYS A 117 9.63 41.28 -8.29
C LYS A 117 8.73 40.09 -7.91
N CYS A 118 8.74 39.68 -6.64
CA CYS A 118 7.90 38.59 -6.16
C CYS A 118 6.39 38.90 -6.27
N GLU A 119 5.99 40.16 -6.04
CA GLU A 119 4.60 40.58 -6.27
C GLU A 119 4.21 40.45 -7.76
N ASN A 120 5.08 40.90 -8.68
CA ASN A 120 4.85 40.73 -10.11
C ASN A 120 4.84 39.26 -10.53
N GLU A 121 5.75 38.43 -10.03
CA GLU A 121 5.82 37.00 -10.33
C GLU A 121 4.55 36.28 -9.86
N CYS A 122 4.08 36.56 -8.65
CA CYS A 122 2.83 36.00 -8.12
C CYS A 122 1.60 36.47 -8.91
N HIS A 123 1.54 37.77 -9.25
CA HIS A 123 0.49 38.32 -10.12
C HIS A 123 0.45 37.59 -11.46
N LEU A 124 1.60 37.39 -12.11
CA LEU A 124 1.70 36.64 -13.36
C LEU A 124 1.45 35.14 -13.20
N ALA A 125 1.58 34.59 -12.01
CA ALA A 125 1.29 33.19 -11.71
C ALA A 125 -0.20 32.93 -11.46
N GLY A 126 -1.08 33.94 -11.62
CA GLY A 126 -2.53 33.79 -11.47
C GLY A 126 -3.12 34.45 -10.24
N HIS A 127 -2.30 35.15 -9.43
CA HIS A 127 -2.85 35.95 -8.34
C HIS A 127 -3.76 37.08 -8.87
N ASP A 128 -3.60 37.55 -10.10
CA ASP A 128 -4.55 38.47 -10.74
C ASP A 128 -5.99 37.93 -10.77
N LEU A 129 -6.17 36.61 -10.91
CA LEU A 129 -7.47 35.95 -10.88
C LEU A 129 -7.96 35.61 -9.46
N LEU A 130 -7.04 35.48 -8.50
CA LEU A 130 -7.32 35.10 -7.10
C LEU A 130 -7.26 36.29 -6.12
N CYS A 131 -7.09 37.50 -6.63
CA CYS A 131 -7.00 38.72 -5.84
C CYS A 131 -8.41 39.21 -5.48
N THR A 132 -8.73 39.25 -4.19
CA THR A 132 -10.01 39.78 -3.70
C THR A 132 -10.07 41.31 -3.69
N GLY A 133 -8.92 41.98 -3.87
CA GLY A 133 -8.79 43.41 -3.62
C GLY A 133 -9.06 43.78 -2.15
N LEU A 134 -9.19 45.08 -1.90
CA LEU A 134 -9.59 45.59 -0.59
C LEU A 134 -11.08 45.29 -0.34
N ILE A 135 -11.37 44.61 0.76
CA ILE A 135 -12.75 44.36 1.20
C ILE A 135 -13.19 45.58 2.04
N PRO A 136 -14.26 46.30 1.68
CA PRO A 136 -14.70 47.49 2.42
C PRO A 136 -15.15 47.14 3.85
N GLU A 137 -14.61 47.85 4.85
CA GLU A 137 -15.01 47.71 6.25
C GLU A 137 -16.46 48.23 6.47
N GLY A 138 -17.28 47.49 7.22
CA GLY A 138 -18.59 47.97 7.71
C GLY A 138 -19.86 47.39 7.09
N LYS A 139 -19.81 46.25 6.39
CA LYS A 139 -21.02 45.48 6.05
C LYS A 139 -21.24 44.36 7.08
N ASN A 140 -22.45 44.26 7.63
CA ASN A 140 -22.81 43.20 8.58
C ASN A 140 -22.71 41.82 7.92
N GLU A 141 -22.41 40.77 8.71
CA GLU A 141 -22.35 39.36 8.27
C GLU A 141 -23.60 38.88 7.51
N THR A 142 -24.74 39.53 7.73
CA THR A 142 -26.04 39.23 7.08
C THR A 142 -26.34 40.03 5.81
N GLU A 143 -25.55 41.05 5.45
CA GLU A 143 -25.64 41.73 4.13
C GLU A 143 -24.68 41.11 3.08
N CYS A 144 -24.04 39.99 3.46
CA CYS A 144 -23.09 39.22 2.66
C CYS A 144 -23.74 38.16 1.75
N GLU A 145 -25.07 38.14 1.59
CA GLU A 145 -25.75 37.21 0.68
C GLU A 145 -25.41 37.46 -0.81
N GLU A 146 -24.77 38.59 -1.14
CA GLU A 146 -24.17 38.89 -2.45
C GLU A 146 -22.63 39.03 -2.38
N LEU A 147 -21.95 38.23 -1.56
CA LEU A 147 -20.48 38.17 -1.59
C LEU A 147 -19.99 37.80 -3.00
N HIS A 148 -18.97 38.50 -3.51
CA HIS A 148 -18.33 38.16 -4.80
C HIS A 148 -17.95 36.66 -4.81
N PRO A 149 -18.17 35.91 -5.91
CA PRO A 149 -17.96 34.45 -5.92
C PRO A 149 -16.55 34.01 -5.49
N LEU A 150 -15.53 34.84 -5.74
CA LEU A 150 -14.15 34.58 -5.26
C LEU A 150 -14.05 34.56 -3.72
N LEU A 151 -14.78 35.46 -3.05
CA LEU A 151 -14.78 35.52 -1.60
C LEU A 151 -15.57 34.34 -1.01
N GLN A 152 -16.69 33.98 -1.64
CA GLN A 152 -17.43 32.74 -1.31
C GLN A 152 -16.54 31.51 -1.46
N PHE A 153 -15.76 31.41 -2.55
CA PHE A 153 -14.80 30.33 -2.77
C PHE A 153 -13.76 30.26 -1.65
N LYS A 154 -13.13 31.38 -1.28
CA LYS A 154 -12.11 31.40 -0.22
C LYS A 154 -12.69 31.04 1.15
N VAL A 155 -13.87 31.55 1.49
CA VAL A 155 -14.58 31.18 2.72
C VAL A 155 -14.90 29.69 2.73
N HIS A 156 -15.45 29.16 1.64
CA HIS A 156 -15.73 27.74 1.49
C HIS A 156 -14.46 26.88 1.65
N ALA A 157 -13.35 27.27 1.02
CA ALA A 157 -12.08 26.56 1.12
C ALA A 157 -11.56 26.54 2.57
N VAL A 158 -11.55 27.67 3.28
CA VAL A 158 -11.07 27.73 4.67
C VAL A 158 -12.00 26.96 5.62
N GLN A 159 -13.32 26.99 5.41
CA GLN A 159 -14.28 26.30 6.27
C GLN A 159 -14.36 24.79 6.03
N SER A 160 -14.03 24.32 4.81
CA SER A 160 -14.11 22.90 4.46
C SER A 160 -12.74 22.23 4.44
N ASN A 161 -11.85 22.65 3.54
CA ASN A 161 -10.48 22.16 3.44
C ASN A 161 -9.60 23.13 2.63
N GLU A 162 -8.52 23.62 3.24
CA GLU A 162 -7.62 24.61 2.63
C GLU A 162 -6.94 24.11 1.34
N ILE A 163 -6.94 22.80 1.09
CA ILE A 163 -6.40 22.19 -0.13
C ILE A 163 -7.03 22.77 -1.41
N PHE A 164 -8.29 23.24 -1.33
CA PHE A 164 -8.94 23.94 -2.44
C PHE A 164 -8.23 25.23 -2.83
N LEU A 165 -7.56 25.92 -1.89
CA LEU A 165 -6.73 27.10 -2.20
C LEU A 165 -5.53 26.71 -3.07
N LEU A 166 -4.96 25.52 -2.84
CA LEU A 166 -3.86 24.99 -3.65
C LEU A 166 -4.32 24.59 -5.06
N VAL A 167 -5.53 24.01 -5.18
CA VAL A 167 -6.17 23.73 -6.47
C VAL A 167 -6.44 25.04 -7.23
N ALA A 168 -6.92 26.07 -6.54
CA ALA A 168 -7.16 27.37 -7.14
C ALA A 168 -5.87 28.02 -7.67
N ASP A 169 -4.76 27.93 -6.93
CA ASP A 169 -3.45 28.39 -7.39
C ASP A 169 -3.04 27.70 -8.71
N LEU A 170 -3.24 26.38 -8.81
CA LEU A 170 -2.98 25.62 -10.05
C LEU A 170 -3.87 26.09 -11.20
N VAL A 171 -5.20 26.11 -10.99
CA VAL A 171 -6.17 26.48 -12.03
C VAL A 171 -5.92 27.90 -12.51
N ALA A 172 -5.69 28.84 -11.58
CA ALA A 172 -5.37 30.23 -11.90
C ALA A 172 -4.05 30.35 -12.68
N ALA A 173 -3.01 29.59 -12.31
CA ALA A 173 -1.73 29.59 -13.03
C ALA A 173 -1.89 29.11 -14.48
N VAL A 174 -2.57 27.97 -14.68
CA VAL A 174 -2.79 27.39 -16.02
C VAL A 174 -3.59 28.34 -16.89
N VAL A 175 -4.72 28.85 -16.39
CA VAL A 175 -5.58 29.79 -17.13
C VAL A 175 -4.84 31.09 -17.43
N SER A 176 -4.07 31.63 -16.48
CA SER A 176 -3.33 32.90 -16.67
C SER A 176 -2.16 32.78 -17.64
N ILE A 177 -1.45 31.65 -17.65
CA ILE A 177 -0.41 31.39 -18.65
C ILE A 177 -1.06 31.25 -20.03
N ARG A 178 -2.14 30.48 -20.15
CA ARG A 178 -2.81 30.26 -21.43
C ARG A 178 -3.41 31.55 -22.00
N ARG A 179 -4.08 32.36 -21.17
CA ARG A 179 -4.60 33.68 -21.53
C ARG A 179 -3.53 34.56 -22.17
N ARG A 180 -2.34 34.63 -21.56
CA ARG A 180 -1.21 35.42 -22.09
C ARG A 180 -0.64 34.87 -23.39
N GLN A 181 -0.66 33.55 -23.58
CA GLN A 181 -0.29 32.95 -24.87
C GLN A 181 -1.29 33.34 -25.97
N ILE A 182 -2.60 33.24 -25.69
CA ILE A 182 -3.65 33.65 -26.64
C ILE A 182 -3.51 35.14 -27.00
N ALA A 183 -3.32 36.02 -26.00
CA ALA A 183 -3.12 37.45 -26.24
C ALA A 183 -1.89 37.71 -27.14
N ARG A 184 -0.77 37.00 -26.88
CA ARG A 184 0.43 37.10 -27.72
C ARG A 184 0.16 36.62 -29.15
N ASP A 185 -0.55 35.51 -29.31
CA ASP A 185 -0.85 34.92 -30.62
C ASP A 185 -1.76 35.84 -31.45
N LEU A 186 -2.74 36.49 -30.81
CA LEU A 186 -3.58 37.51 -31.44
C LEU A 186 -2.76 38.72 -31.91
N MET A 187 -1.85 39.24 -31.07
CA MET A 187 -0.96 40.34 -31.44
C MET A 187 -0.01 40.01 -32.60
N LEU A 188 0.47 38.76 -32.69
CA LEU A 188 1.33 38.30 -33.79
C LEU A 188 0.56 38.16 -35.10
N ARG A 189 -0.68 37.66 -35.04
CA ARG A 189 -1.59 37.56 -36.19
C ARG A 189 -1.93 38.95 -36.76
N GLU A 190 -2.16 39.94 -35.92
CA GLU A 190 -2.38 41.33 -36.36
C GLU A 190 -1.16 41.94 -37.06
N ARG A 191 0.06 41.45 -36.78
CA ARG A 191 1.31 41.93 -37.38
C ARG A 191 1.73 41.18 -38.66
N ASN A 192 0.92 40.24 -39.15
CA ASN A 192 1.25 39.35 -40.28
C ASN A 192 2.58 38.60 -40.09
N ASP A 193 2.93 38.25 -38.85
CA ASP A 193 4.12 37.45 -38.55
C ASP A 193 3.71 35.99 -38.42
N ASP A 194 4.06 35.16 -39.42
CA ASP A 194 3.67 33.75 -39.54
C ASP A 194 4.47 32.83 -38.58
N SER A 195 5.16 33.41 -37.59
CA SER A 195 5.91 32.69 -36.56
C SER A 195 5.02 32.05 -35.48
N THR A 196 3.71 31.92 -35.70
CA THR A 196 2.81 31.21 -34.79
C THR A 196 3.03 29.71 -34.94
N GLY A 197 3.96 29.16 -34.16
CA GLY A 197 4.11 27.73 -33.99
C GLY A 197 2.77 27.15 -33.51
N ASN A 198 2.18 26.27 -34.30
CA ASN A 198 0.95 25.55 -33.97
C ASN A 198 1.27 24.50 -32.90
N ASP A 199 1.60 24.94 -31.68
CA ASP A 199 1.98 24.08 -30.57
C ASP A 199 0.71 23.48 -29.97
N LYS A 200 0.14 22.48 -30.67
CA LYS A 200 -1.03 21.69 -30.23
C LYS A 200 -0.83 21.05 -28.84
N ASP A 201 0.42 21.00 -28.38
CA ASP A 201 0.85 20.44 -27.09
C ASP A 201 1.12 21.52 -26.03
N ALA A 202 0.91 22.81 -26.32
CA ALA A 202 1.25 23.90 -25.40
C ALA A 202 0.52 23.78 -24.06
N LEU A 203 -0.79 23.49 -24.07
CA LEU A 203 -1.57 23.34 -22.85
C LEU A 203 -1.20 22.06 -22.07
N GLU A 204 -0.78 21.02 -22.77
CA GLU A 204 -0.33 19.78 -22.16
C GLU A 204 1.02 19.96 -21.47
N LYS A 205 1.96 20.69 -22.09
CA LYS A 205 3.24 21.08 -21.47
C LYS A 205 3.04 21.95 -20.22
N LEU A 206 1.99 22.78 -20.17
CA LEU A 206 1.67 23.60 -19.00
C LEU A 206 1.17 22.77 -17.82
N LEU A 207 0.34 21.75 -18.10
CA LEU A 207 -0.22 20.86 -17.09
C LEU A 207 0.70 19.68 -16.74
N ALA A 208 1.64 19.33 -17.62
CA ALA A 208 2.53 18.18 -17.45
C ALA A 208 3.21 18.11 -16.06
N PRO A 209 3.73 19.20 -15.47
CA PRO A 209 4.32 19.14 -14.13
C PRO A 209 3.35 18.68 -13.04
N TYR A 210 2.04 18.91 -13.23
CA TYR A 210 0.98 18.59 -12.27
C TYR A 210 0.29 17.26 -12.57
N LEU A 211 0.28 16.82 -13.83
CA LEU A 211 -0.34 15.57 -14.26
C LEU A 211 0.61 14.36 -14.22
N ASP A 212 1.90 14.60 -13.94
CA ASP A 212 2.92 13.55 -13.85
C ASP A 212 2.82 12.71 -12.56
N PHE A 213 1.83 12.98 -11.71
CA PHE A 213 1.57 12.31 -10.42
C PHE A 213 0.39 11.36 -10.48
N THR A 214 0.19 10.58 -9.41
CA THR A 214 -0.99 9.73 -9.26
C THR A 214 -2.24 10.60 -9.16
N LEU A 215 -3.21 10.38 -10.04
CA LEU A 215 -4.46 11.14 -10.13
C LEU A 215 -5.66 10.31 -9.65
N VAL A 216 -5.47 9.51 -8.60
CA VAL A 216 -6.58 8.83 -7.93
C VAL A 216 -7.47 9.93 -7.31
N PRO A 217 -8.79 9.95 -7.53
CA PRO A 217 -9.64 10.99 -7.00
C PRO A 217 -9.65 11.04 -5.47
N TRP A 218 -9.82 12.24 -4.90
CA TRP A 218 -9.76 12.51 -3.46
C TRP A 218 -10.61 11.56 -2.62
N TRP A 219 -11.83 11.26 -3.06
CA TRP A 219 -12.74 10.38 -2.35
C TRP A 219 -12.28 8.91 -2.33
N GLU A 220 -11.53 8.45 -3.32
CA GLU A 220 -10.91 7.11 -3.31
C GLU A 220 -9.70 7.07 -2.37
N VAL A 221 -8.92 8.15 -2.31
CA VAL A 221 -7.79 8.27 -1.36
C VAL A 221 -8.30 8.32 0.08
N ALA A 222 -9.23 9.23 0.37
CA ALA A 222 -9.75 9.44 1.71
C ALA A 222 -10.47 8.21 2.29
N THR A 223 -11.09 7.39 1.44
CA THR A 223 -11.83 6.21 1.88
C THR A 223 -11.06 4.89 1.77
N ALA A 224 -9.80 4.92 1.32
CA ALA A 224 -8.98 3.72 1.09
C ALA A 224 -8.90 2.78 2.33
N HIS A 225 -8.73 3.37 3.52
CA HIS A 225 -8.66 2.62 4.78
C HIS A 225 -10.03 2.10 5.26
N MET A 226 -11.12 2.79 4.87
CA MET A 226 -12.50 2.47 5.27
C MET A 226 -13.10 1.33 4.42
N ILE A 227 -12.63 1.16 3.18
CA ILE A 227 -13.12 0.12 2.25
C ILE A 227 -12.87 -1.30 2.81
N ASN A 228 -11.91 -1.45 3.72
CA ASN A 228 -11.57 -2.75 4.33
C ASN A 228 -12.30 -3.03 5.65
N ASP A 229 -13.01 -2.05 6.22
CA ASP A 229 -13.71 -2.15 7.49
C ASP A 229 -15.25 -2.13 7.26
N PRO A 230 -15.94 -3.27 7.42
CA PRO A 230 -17.39 -3.37 7.19
C PRO A 230 -18.23 -2.42 8.04
N MET A 231 -17.75 -2.04 9.24
CA MET A 231 -18.50 -1.16 10.15
C MET A 231 -18.50 0.30 9.68
N LYS A 232 -17.55 0.70 8.82
CA LYS A 232 -17.40 2.09 8.35
C LYS A 232 -17.99 2.34 6.95
N MET A 233 -18.71 1.38 6.36
CA MET A 233 -19.19 1.49 4.98
C MET A 233 -20.23 2.61 4.76
N THR A 234 -21.18 2.79 5.69
CA THR A 234 -22.15 3.90 5.60
C THR A 234 -21.45 5.26 5.65
N GLU A 235 -20.42 5.35 6.48
CA GLU A 235 -19.57 6.53 6.63
C GLU A 235 -18.72 6.75 5.37
N CYS A 236 -18.19 5.69 4.77
CA CYS A 236 -17.45 5.72 3.50
C CYS A 236 -18.31 6.25 2.33
N VAL A 237 -19.56 5.78 2.19
CA VAL A 237 -20.48 6.27 1.16
C VAL A 237 -20.86 7.72 1.39
N HIS A 238 -21.14 8.09 2.65
CA HIS A 238 -21.46 9.48 3.01
C HIS A 238 -20.28 10.41 2.72
N LEU A 239 -19.08 10.03 3.15
CA LEU A 239 -17.85 10.78 2.92
C LEU A 239 -17.56 10.93 1.42
N ASN A 240 -17.66 9.85 0.64
CA ASN A 240 -17.52 9.90 -0.83
C ASN A 240 -18.45 10.96 -1.44
N LYS A 241 -19.73 10.94 -1.06
CA LYS A 241 -20.72 11.91 -1.55
C LYS A 241 -20.37 13.33 -1.13
N THR A 242 -20.03 13.55 0.14
CA THR A 242 -19.66 14.87 0.66
C THR A 242 -18.44 15.44 -0.06
N LEU A 243 -17.37 14.66 -0.25
CA LEU A 243 -16.15 15.11 -0.93
C LEU A 243 -16.41 15.52 -2.39
N ARG A 244 -17.30 14.81 -3.08
CA ARG A 244 -17.77 15.16 -4.42
C ARG A 244 -18.56 16.46 -4.44
N GLU A 245 -19.51 16.62 -3.53
CA GLU A 245 -20.30 17.86 -3.39
C GLU A 245 -19.41 19.07 -3.08
N LEU A 246 -18.37 18.90 -2.25
CA LEU A 246 -17.37 19.94 -1.97
C LEU A 246 -16.57 20.30 -3.24
N CYS A 247 -16.10 19.31 -4.00
CA CYS A 247 -15.37 19.55 -5.26
C CYS A 247 -16.25 20.26 -6.30
N ASP A 248 -17.51 19.84 -6.46
CA ASP A 248 -18.46 20.46 -7.36
C ASP A 248 -18.73 21.93 -6.97
N THR A 249 -19.03 22.18 -5.68
CA THR A 249 -19.25 23.53 -5.15
C THR A 249 -18.04 24.44 -5.35
N SER A 250 -16.85 23.96 -4.97
CA SER A 250 -15.59 24.68 -5.17
C SER A 250 -15.34 25.01 -6.64
N SER A 251 -15.55 24.05 -7.54
CA SER A 251 -15.32 24.26 -8.98
C SER A 251 -16.27 25.30 -9.59
N LYS A 252 -17.53 25.31 -9.16
CA LYS A 252 -18.54 26.29 -9.60
C LYS A 252 -18.21 27.70 -9.12
N LEU A 253 -17.94 27.85 -7.82
CA LEU A 253 -17.58 29.15 -7.24
C LEU A 253 -16.33 29.74 -7.89
N LEU A 254 -15.30 28.93 -8.13
CA LEU A 254 -14.08 29.40 -8.79
C LEU A 254 -14.31 29.78 -10.26
N LYS A 255 -15.14 29.02 -10.98
CA LYS A 255 -15.52 29.36 -12.36
C LYS A 255 -16.29 30.68 -12.43
N GLU A 256 -17.29 30.85 -11.57
CA GLU A 256 -18.08 32.08 -11.47
C GLU A 256 -17.20 33.27 -11.08
N ALA A 257 -16.24 33.05 -10.16
CA ALA A 257 -15.27 34.06 -9.77
C ALA A 257 -14.49 34.60 -10.97
N PHE A 258 -14.02 33.71 -11.87
CA PHE A 258 -13.25 34.13 -13.04
C PHE A 258 -14.12 34.86 -14.08
N VAL A 259 -15.38 34.47 -14.22
CA VAL A 259 -16.35 35.14 -15.11
C VAL A 259 -16.66 36.56 -14.63
N CYS A 260 -16.71 36.78 -13.31
CA CYS A 260 -17.01 38.07 -12.70
C CYS A 260 -15.83 39.04 -12.65
N ILE A 261 -14.62 38.66 -13.11
CA ILE A 261 -13.45 39.53 -13.07
C ILE A 261 -13.65 40.76 -13.97
N ASP A 262 -13.46 41.94 -13.38
CA ASP A 262 -13.40 43.20 -14.11
C ASP A 262 -12.05 43.42 -14.79
N GLY A 263 -12.10 43.99 -16.00
CA GLY A 263 -10.95 44.16 -16.90
C GLY A 263 -11.38 44.83 -18.20
N ASP A 264 -10.42 45.20 -19.04
CA ASP A 264 -10.70 45.68 -20.39
C ASP A 264 -11.26 44.56 -21.29
N ASP A 265 -11.84 44.93 -22.43
CA ASP A 265 -12.50 43.97 -23.34
C ASP A 265 -11.50 42.90 -23.84
N GLU A 266 -10.25 43.28 -24.10
CA GLU A 266 -9.18 42.35 -24.52
C GLU A 266 -8.86 41.31 -23.43
N PHE A 267 -8.75 41.74 -22.17
CA PHE A 267 -8.54 40.85 -21.03
C PHE A 267 -9.71 39.88 -20.87
N LYS A 268 -10.96 40.38 -20.94
CA LYS A 268 -12.17 39.56 -20.77
C LYS A 268 -12.31 38.52 -21.88
N ASP A 269 -12.07 38.91 -23.13
CA ASP A 269 -12.15 38.01 -24.28
C ASP A 269 -11.06 36.93 -24.23
N THR A 270 -9.82 37.32 -23.96
CA THR A 270 -8.71 36.36 -23.86
C THR A 270 -8.86 35.42 -22.66
N LEU A 271 -9.39 35.90 -21.53
CA LEU A 271 -9.68 35.08 -20.35
C LEU A 271 -10.76 34.05 -20.67
N LYS A 272 -11.86 34.47 -21.30
CA LYS A 272 -12.94 33.58 -21.71
C LYS A 272 -12.44 32.50 -22.68
N MET A 273 -11.66 32.87 -23.70
CA MET A 273 -11.06 31.90 -24.63
C MET A 273 -10.16 30.89 -23.91
N ALA A 274 -9.33 31.35 -22.96
CA ALA A 274 -8.47 30.46 -22.18
C ALA A 274 -9.28 29.50 -21.30
N MET A 275 -10.33 29.99 -20.64
CA MET A 275 -11.23 29.17 -19.82
C MET A 275 -11.96 28.12 -20.66
N ASP A 276 -12.50 28.50 -21.82
CA ASP A 276 -13.22 27.60 -22.71
C ASP A 276 -12.30 26.49 -23.24
N GLU A 277 -11.07 26.82 -23.67
CA GLU A 277 -10.09 25.83 -24.15
C GLU A 277 -9.63 24.87 -23.04
N CYS A 278 -9.38 25.38 -21.83
CA CYS A 278 -9.03 24.55 -20.68
C CYS A 278 -10.20 23.65 -20.24
N GLN A 279 -11.43 24.16 -20.33
CA GLN A 279 -12.63 23.40 -20.03
C GLN A 279 -12.88 22.29 -21.07
N GLU A 280 -12.72 22.58 -22.35
CA GLU A 280 -12.92 21.60 -23.43
C GLU A 280 -11.89 20.47 -23.36
N LYS A 281 -10.60 20.79 -23.14
CA LYS A 281 -9.53 19.80 -23.17
C LYS A 281 -9.40 18.99 -21.87
N TYR A 282 -9.65 19.60 -20.70
CA TYR A 282 -9.37 18.97 -19.40
C TYR A 282 -10.54 18.96 -18.42
N ALA A 283 -11.70 19.54 -18.78
CA ALA A 283 -12.80 19.76 -17.85
C ALA A 283 -12.32 20.45 -16.55
N ILE A 284 -11.46 21.47 -16.69
CA ILE A 284 -10.71 22.09 -15.58
C ILE A 284 -11.62 22.61 -14.45
N PHE A 285 -12.85 23.05 -14.77
CA PHE A 285 -13.89 23.39 -13.80
C PHE A 285 -14.90 22.24 -13.68
N SER A 286 -14.48 21.13 -13.06
CA SER A 286 -15.36 20.00 -12.76
C SER A 286 -14.99 19.34 -11.45
N GLU A 287 -15.98 18.70 -10.83
CA GLU A 287 -15.80 17.83 -9.65
C GLU A 287 -14.67 16.82 -9.85
N ASN A 288 -14.62 16.17 -11.02
CA ASN A 288 -13.65 15.12 -11.31
C ASN A 288 -12.22 15.67 -11.45
N PHE A 289 -12.05 16.84 -12.09
CA PHE A 289 -10.74 17.47 -12.17
C PHE A 289 -10.23 17.85 -10.79
N PHE A 290 -11.07 18.52 -9.98
CA PHE A 290 -10.73 18.91 -8.61
C PHE A 290 -10.40 17.69 -7.76
N GLY A 291 -11.25 16.65 -7.79
CA GLY A 291 -11.03 15.41 -7.05
C GLY A 291 -9.71 14.75 -7.41
N LYS A 292 -9.35 14.66 -8.70
CA LYS A 292 -8.07 14.07 -9.13
C LYS A 292 -6.85 14.88 -8.70
N ILE A 293 -6.91 16.21 -8.80
CA ILE A 293 -5.81 17.08 -8.37
C ILE A 293 -5.65 17.00 -6.85
N ILE A 294 -6.74 17.05 -6.08
CA ILE A 294 -6.66 16.94 -4.62
C ILE A 294 -6.13 15.58 -4.21
N GLY A 295 -6.62 14.48 -4.80
CA GLY A 295 -6.07 13.16 -4.51
C GLY A 295 -4.59 13.04 -4.85
N SER A 296 -4.12 13.73 -5.90
CA SER A 296 -2.68 13.84 -6.17
C SER A 296 -1.92 14.60 -5.08
N PHE A 297 -2.51 15.65 -4.51
CA PHE A 297 -1.90 16.38 -3.40
C PHE A 297 -1.87 15.55 -2.13
N GLU A 298 -2.96 14.86 -1.78
CA GLU A 298 -3.02 13.96 -0.61
C GLU A 298 -1.97 12.84 -0.67
N GLN A 299 -1.68 12.34 -1.87
CA GLN A 299 -0.72 11.24 -2.05
C GLN A 299 0.74 11.68 -2.22
N ASN A 300 0.98 12.92 -2.68
CA ASN A 300 2.31 13.34 -3.11
C ASN A 300 2.81 14.62 -2.43
N SER A 301 1.96 15.37 -1.73
CA SER A 301 2.42 16.60 -1.06
C SER A 301 3.28 16.29 0.15
N LEU A 302 4.16 17.22 0.49
CA LEU A 302 5.01 17.16 1.67
C LEU A 302 4.61 18.29 2.62
N GLY A 303 4.47 17.96 3.90
CA GLY A 303 4.33 18.95 4.97
C GLY A 303 5.61 19.77 5.10
N ILE A 304 5.46 21.09 5.13
CA ILE A 304 6.55 22.03 5.38
C ILE A 304 6.49 22.43 6.84
N ARG A 305 7.63 22.35 7.51
CA ARG A 305 7.88 23.03 8.78
C ARG A 305 9.25 23.66 8.71
N ALA A 306 9.29 24.99 8.56
CA ALA A 306 10.55 25.74 8.54
C ALA A 306 10.58 26.67 9.74
N ARG A 307 11.53 26.45 10.66
CA ARG A 307 11.67 27.27 11.87
C ARG A 307 11.83 28.76 11.52
N SER A 308 11.31 29.60 12.40
CA SER A 308 11.44 31.04 12.26
C SER A 308 12.93 31.45 12.31
N PRO A 309 13.41 32.32 11.40
CA PRO A 309 14.74 32.89 11.49
C PRO A 309 15.01 33.60 12.83
N LEU A 310 13.93 34.04 13.52
CA LEU A 310 14.00 34.64 14.85
C LEU A 310 14.67 33.75 15.90
N CYS A 311 14.48 32.42 15.84
CA CYS A 311 15.05 31.49 16.83
C CYS A 311 16.58 31.68 16.95
N ARG A 312 17.24 31.95 15.82
CA ARG A 312 18.69 32.17 15.77
C ARG A 312 19.08 33.64 15.89
N ASP A 313 18.34 34.54 15.23
CA ASP A 313 18.61 35.99 15.28
C ASP A 313 18.67 36.49 16.73
N ILE A 314 17.77 35.99 17.59
CA ILE A 314 17.72 36.37 19.00
C ILE A 314 18.91 35.82 19.78
N LEU A 315 19.42 34.61 19.49
CA LEU A 315 20.61 34.07 20.14
C LEU A 315 21.90 34.78 19.72
N GLU A 316 22.03 35.13 18.45
CA GLU A 316 23.26 35.68 17.90
C GLU A 316 23.36 37.21 18.07
N ASN A 317 22.23 37.92 18.19
CA ASN A 317 22.19 39.38 18.27
C ASN A 317 21.89 39.89 19.70
N ALA A 318 22.95 40.19 20.45
CA ALA A 318 22.85 40.72 21.81
C ALA A 318 22.14 42.09 21.89
N ASP A 319 22.32 42.96 20.89
CA ASP A 319 21.67 44.27 20.85
C ASP A 319 20.16 44.13 20.63
N LEU A 320 19.73 43.16 19.81
CA LEU A 320 18.31 42.85 19.62
C LEU A 320 17.67 42.35 20.94
N ARG A 321 18.32 41.41 21.64
CA ARG A 321 17.84 40.94 22.96
C ARG A 321 17.70 42.07 23.96
N LYS A 322 18.69 42.94 24.02
CA LYS A 322 18.68 44.10 24.91
C LYS A 322 17.57 45.09 24.57
N ARG A 323 17.35 45.38 23.28
CA ARG A 323 16.28 46.29 22.83
C ARG A 323 14.87 45.73 23.04
N ARG A 324 14.71 44.40 22.97
CA ARG A 324 13.42 43.69 23.03
C ARG A 324 13.24 42.84 24.28
N HIS A 325 13.92 43.23 25.36
CA HIS A 325 13.97 42.45 26.60
C HIS A 325 12.56 42.22 27.19
N GLU A 326 11.73 43.27 27.27
CA GLU A 326 10.36 43.17 27.77
C GLU A 326 9.47 42.27 26.90
N GLU A 327 9.57 42.38 25.57
CA GLU A 327 8.84 41.48 24.67
C GLU A 327 9.29 40.03 24.80
N LEU A 328 10.60 39.78 24.98
CA LEU A 328 11.13 38.42 25.17
C LEU A 328 10.61 37.80 26.46
N VAL A 329 10.62 38.53 27.57
CA VAL A 329 10.05 38.05 28.84
C VAL A 329 8.57 37.71 28.65
N THR A 330 7.82 38.58 27.99
CA THR A 330 6.40 38.35 27.68
C THR A 330 6.20 37.09 26.84
N ILE A 331 7.03 36.85 25.83
CA ILE A 331 6.94 35.66 24.97
C ILE A 331 7.27 34.38 25.74
N ILE A 332 8.30 34.40 26.59
CA ILE A 332 8.68 33.24 27.44
C ILE A 332 7.55 32.90 28.42
N ASP A 333 6.93 33.92 29.01
CA ASP A 333 5.77 33.78 29.90
C ASP A 333 4.56 33.19 29.16
N LEU A 334 4.20 33.75 27.99
CA LEU A 334 3.11 33.25 27.15
C LEU A 334 3.33 31.80 26.68
N ALA A 335 4.59 31.38 26.52
CA ALA A 335 4.94 30.01 26.18
C ALA A 335 4.85 29.04 27.38
N GLY A 336 4.51 29.51 28.58
CA GLY A 336 4.40 28.69 29.79
C GLY A 336 5.75 28.17 30.28
N MET A 337 6.84 28.83 29.91
CA MET A 337 8.21 28.40 30.22
C MET A 337 8.76 28.98 31.51
N ILE A 338 7.95 29.81 32.18
CA ILE A 338 8.25 30.32 33.50
C ILE A 338 7.43 29.49 34.48
N GLY A 339 8.11 28.74 35.35
CA GLY A 339 7.46 27.87 36.33
C GLY A 339 6.79 28.67 37.44
N ASP A 340 5.59 28.25 37.84
CA ASP A 340 4.97 28.65 39.10
C ASP A 340 5.72 27.94 40.24
N ASP A 341 6.76 28.59 40.78
CA ASP A 341 7.31 28.24 42.09
C ASP A 341 6.35 28.73 43.18
N ASP A 342 5.14 28.16 43.26
CA ASP A 342 4.30 28.29 44.45
C ASP A 342 4.81 27.27 45.50
N GLU A 343 5.83 27.71 46.24
CA GLU A 343 6.07 27.27 47.61
C GLU A 343 4.78 27.45 48.42
N ASN A 344 4.09 26.34 48.73
CA ASN A 344 3.26 26.25 49.93
C ASN A 344 3.47 24.88 50.58
N ASP A 345 4.63 24.78 51.23
CA ASP A 345 4.80 23.99 52.45
C ASP A 345 3.82 24.53 53.52
N GLU A 346 2.67 23.89 53.71
CA GLU A 346 1.99 23.90 55.02
C GLU A 346 1.59 22.48 55.42
N ASP A 347 2.34 21.99 56.40
CA ASP A 347 2.11 20.81 57.22
C ASP A 347 0.76 20.84 57.98
N GLU A 348 0.35 19.64 58.41
CA GLU A 348 -0.50 19.33 59.58
C GLU A 348 -2.05 19.33 59.48
N ALA A 349 -2.57 18.09 59.47
CA ALA A 349 -3.49 17.54 60.47
C ALA A 349 -4.99 17.92 60.51
N GLU A 350 -5.78 16.83 60.45
CA GLU A 350 -6.97 16.52 61.27
C GLU A 350 -8.35 17.17 61.00
N GLU A 351 -9.30 16.23 60.85
CA GLU A 351 -10.69 16.21 61.33
C GLU A 351 -11.83 16.94 60.60
N ASN A 352 -12.83 16.11 60.24
CA ASN A 352 -14.29 16.28 60.42
C ASN A 352 -14.92 17.65 60.12
N ASP A 353 -15.91 17.70 59.23
CA ASP A 353 -17.33 17.44 59.53
C ASP A 353 -18.26 18.06 58.46
N HIS A 354 -19.47 17.52 58.40
CA HIS A 354 -20.61 17.83 57.55
C HIS A 354 -21.00 19.32 57.36
N ASN A 355 -21.41 19.74 56.14
CA ASN A 355 -22.81 20.08 55.81
C ASN A 355 -23.03 20.72 54.41
N VAL A 356 -23.93 20.06 53.68
CA VAL A 356 -24.98 20.45 52.71
C VAL A 356 -25.52 21.92 52.78
N PRO A 357 -26.37 22.42 51.84
CA PRO A 357 -26.09 22.97 50.50
C PRO A 357 -26.85 24.30 50.15
N ALA A 358 -26.75 24.69 48.87
CA ALA A 358 -27.81 25.27 48.01
C ALA A 358 -28.07 26.78 47.96
N ASP A 359 -28.42 27.18 46.71
CA ASP A 359 -29.23 28.33 46.28
C ASP A 359 -28.55 29.72 46.27
N THR A 360 -28.67 30.61 45.27
CA THR A 360 -29.69 30.82 44.23
C THR A 360 -29.23 31.90 43.22
N VAL A 361 -29.59 31.70 41.93
CA VAL A 361 -30.28 32.62 40.99
C VAL A 361 -29.65 33.97 40.56
N GLU A 362 -29.39 34.06 39.24
CA GLU A 362 -29.65 35.14 38.24
C GLU A 362 -29.49 36.62 38.68
N LYS A 363 -28.93 37.58 37.91
CA LYS A 363 -29.39 38.04 36.59
C LYS A 363 -28.61 39.29 36.13
N ASP A 364 -28.34 39.34 34.83
CA ASP A 364 -28.36 40.48 33.88
C ASP A 364 -27.53 41.78 34.02
N SER A 365 -26.78 41.99 32.94
CA SER A 365 -26.69 43.20 32.09
C SER A 365 -25.73 44.34 32.45
N SER A 366 -24.71 44.54 31.61
CA SER A 366 -24.63 45.61 30.59
C SER A 366 -23.17 45.91 30.23
N LEU A 367 -22.90 46.06 28.93
CA LEU A 367 -21.64 46.55 28.41
C LEU A 367 -21.47 48.02 28.78
N ASP A 368 -20.31 48.40 29.32
CA ASP A 368 -19.51 49.48 28.72
C ASP A 368 -18.03 49.35 29.14
N THR A 369 -17.23 49.87 28.23
CA THR A 369 -15.78 49.86 28.05
C THR A 369 -14.90 50.33 29.21
N THR A 370 -13.62 49.94 29.08
CA THR A 370 -12.42 50.44 29.78
C THR A 370 -12.17 49.92 31.21
N GLU A 371 -11.36 48.87 31.29
CA GLU A 371 -10.22 48.83 32.22
C GLU A 371 -9.20 47.80 31.72
N ILE A 372 -8.08 48.32 31.22
CA ILE A 372 -6.80 47.62 31.19
C ILE A 372 -6.46 47.45 32.68
N ASP A 373 -6.84 46.33 33.27
CA ASP A 373 -6.41 46.02 34.63
C ASP A 373 -5.10 45.22 34.57
N SER A 374 -4.05 45.97 34.88
CA SER A 374 -2.82 45.54 35.54
C SER A 374 -2.77 44.08 36.00
N ARG A 375 -2.21 43.20 35.16
CA ARG A 375 -1.31 42.15 35.67
C ARG A 375 0.03 42.81 36.01
N GLY A 376 0.06 43.49 37.14
CA GLY A 376 1.27 43.94 37.78
C GLY A 376 1.80 42.85 38.71
N GLU A 377 3.11 42.62 38.61
CA GLU A 377 3.98 42.07 39.66
C GLU A 377 3.95 40.54 39.91
N ASN A 378 4.15 39.73 38.87
CA ASN A 378 5.07 38.59 39.01
C ASN A 378 6.39 39.01 38.38
N GLY A 379 7.20 39.69 39.18
CA GLY A 379 8.50 40.24 38.79
C GLY A 379 9.52 39.13 38.63
N TYR A 380 9.48 38.45 37.49
CA TYR A 380 10.61 37.66 37.04
C TYR A 380 11.72 38.62 36.58
N ASP A 381 12.64 38.95 37.48
CA ASP A 381 13.79 39.84 37.21
C ASP A 381 14.88 39.06 36.46
N TYR A 382 14.54 38.54 35.27
CA TYR A 382 15.50 37.88 34.39
C TYR A 382 16.42 38.95 33.80
N SER A 383 17.73 38.84 33.97
CA SER A 383 18.67 39.69 33.24
C SER A 383 18.72 39.30 31.75
N VAL A 384 19.28 40.17 30.90
CA VAL A 384 19.54 39.84 29.48
C VAL A 384 20.45 38.61 29.37
N GLU A 385 21.38 38.46 30.32
CA GLU A 385 22.27 37.30 30.45
C GLU A 385 21.52 36.02 30.84
N ASP A 386 20.53 36.09 31.74
CA ASP A 386 19.71 34.94 32.14
C ASP A 386 18.86 34.44 30.97
N ILE A 387 18.22 35.36 30.24
CA ILE A 387 17.47 35.03 29.01
C ILE A 387 18.41 34.43 27.96
N ALA A 388 19.62 34.99 27.80
CA ALA A 388 20.59 34.45 26.84
C ALA A 388 21.05 33.04 27.22
N SER A 389 21.27 32.78 28.52
CA SER A 389 21.62 31.45 29.02
C SER A 389 20.48 30.47 28.84
N PHE A 390 19.26 30.85 29.19
CA PHE A 390 18.05 30.05 28.98
C PHE A 390 17.88 29.68 27.50
N LEU A 391 17.86 30.66 26.60
CA LEU A 391 17.72 30.41 25.17
C LEU A 391 18.85 29.54 24.61
N ALA A 392 20.08 29.64 25.15
CA ALA A 392 21.21 28.80 24.73
C ALA A 392 21.10 27.34 25.20
N THR A 393 20.34 27.07 26.27
CA THR A 393 19.99 25.69 26.69
C THR A 393 18.96 25.04 25.78
N LEU A 394 18.16 25.83 25.06
CA LEU A 394 17.22 25.34 24.06
C LEU A 394 18.01 24.87 22.82
N LYS A 395 17.90 23.58 22.49
CA LYS A 395 18.60 23.01 21.32
C LYS A 395 18.02 23.57 20.01
N ILE A 396 18.81 24.34 19.27
CA ILE A 396 18.50 24.70 17.88
C ILE A 396 19.08 23.62 16.96
N ASP A 397 18.27 22.62 16.61
CA ASP A 397 18.59 21.81 15.44
C ASP A 397 18.02 22.52 14.20
N GLU A 398 18.92 23.02 13.34
CA GLU A 398 18.58 23.74 12.11
C GLU A 398 18.01 22.83 11.02
N GLN A 399 17.96 21.52 11.26
CA GLN A 399 17.68 20.51 10.22
C GLN A 399 16.19 20.29 9.91
N GLY A 400 15.28 20.93 10.65
CA GLY A 400 13.87 21.09 10.24
C GLY A 400 13.08 19.79 10.04
N LEU A 401 13.52 18.68 10.62
CA LEU A 401 12.76 17.44 10.71
C LEU A 401 12.76 17.03 12.18
N GLY A 402 11.58 16.84 12.76
CA GLY A 402 11.46 16.21 14.08
C GLY A 402 11.92 14.75 13.98
N PHE A 403 13.20 14.51 14.22
CA PHE A 403 13.78 13.20 14.49
C PHE A 403 14.73 13.36 15.67
N LYS A 404 14.41 12.75 16.80
CA LYS A 404 15.30 12.69 17.97
C LYS A 404 16.51 11.83 17.61
N ASP A 405 17.63 12.48 17.32
CA ASP A 405 18.94 11.81 17.25
C ASP A 405 19.37 11.45 18.68
N LYS A 406 18.87 10.33 19.23
CA LYS A 406 19.46 9.71 20.42
C LYS A 406 20.62 8.83 19.95
N GLY A 407 21.82 9.41 19.86
CA GLY A 407 22.99 8.60 19.54
C GLY A 407 24.28 9.33 19.23
N SER A 408 24.78 10.21 20.11
CA SER A 408 26.23 10.34 20.33
C SER A 408 26.54 11.20 21.55
N ASP A 409 26.42 10.63 22.74
CA ASP A 409 27.17 11.16 23.88
C ASP A 409 28.64 10.83 23.66
N ALA A 410 29.41 11.87 23.37
CA ALA A 410 30.85 11.85 23.44
C ALA A 410 31.25 11.58 24.89
N VAL A 411 31.89 10.42 25.07
CA VAL A 411 32.68 10.00 26.23
C VAL A 411 33.38 11.19 26.90
N ASN A 412 33.05 11.44 28.17
CA ASN A 412 34.02 11.84 29.17
C ASN A 412 33.72 11.15 30.49
N ASN A 413 34.68 10.32 30.88
CA ASN A 413 34.77 9.57 32.12
C ASN A 413 35.03 10.50 33.32
N GLU A 414 34.74 9.97 34.51
CA GLU A 414 35.03 10.39 35.90
C GLU A 414 33.72 10.77 36.63
N GLY A 415 33.20 10.04 37.62
CA GLY A 415 33.55 8.84 38.37
C GLY A 415 32.64 8.78 39.60
N VAL A 416 32.64 7.63 40.29
CA VAL A 416 32.28 7.45 41.73
C VAL A 416 30.82 7.03 42.08
N ASP A 417 30.76 5.77 42.55
CA ASP A 417 30.00 5.12 43.64
C ASP A 417 28.48 4.74 43.57
N GLU A 418 28.29 3.41 43.48
CA GLU A 418 27.49 2.47 44.30
C GLU A 418 26.15 2.90 44.99
N ALA A 419 25.05 2.19 44.66
CA ALA A 419 24.14 1.42 45.54
C ALA A 419 22.90 0.95 44.72
N GLU A 420 22.60 -0.36 44.60
CA GLU A 420 21.50 -1.09 45.31
C GLU A 420 20.18 -0.30 45.36
N GLY A 421 19.00 -0.74 44.91
CA GLY A 421 18.40 -2.02 44.55
C GLY A 421 16.87 -1.86 44.68
N GLU A 422 16.11 -2.84 44.19
CA GLU A 422 14.66 -3.06 44.37
C GLU A 422 13.70 -2.28 43.44
N GLY A 423 12.82 -3.05 42.80
CA GLY A 423 11.74 -2.56 41.97
C GLY A 423 10.43 -2.48 42.74
N ASP A 424 9.45 -1.85 42.12
CA ASP A 424 8.04 -2.21 42.23
C ASP A 424 7.32 -1.65 40.99
N ASP A 425 6.45 -2.49 40.45
CA ASP A 425 5.49 -2.19 39.41
C ASP A 425 4.42 -1.24 39.98
N ASP A 426 4.10 -0.16 39.27
CA ASP A 426 2.78 0.48 39.38
C ASP A 426 2.39 1.14 38.05
N ASP A 427 1.29 0.63 37.49
CA ASP A 427 0.57 1.13 36.33
C ASP A 427 0.09 2.58 36.55
N HIS A 428 0.50 3.50 35.67
CA HIS A 428 -0.24 4.74 35.44
C HIS A 428 -0.28 5.10 33.95
N ASP A 429 -1.48 4.90 33.42
CA ASP A 429 -2.19 5.51 32.29
C ASP A 429 -1.47 6.51 31.38
N ASP A 430 -1.65 6.23 30.09
CA ASP A 430 -1.43 7.05 28.91
C ASP A 430 -1.72 8.55 29.11
N VAL A 431 -0.66 9.36 29.12
CA VAL A 431 -0.71 10.76 28.67
C VAL A 431 0.38 10.95 27.64
N ASP A 432 -0.03 10.98 26.38
CA ASP A 432 0.74 11.46 25.23
C ASP A 432 1.21 12.91 25.47
N ASN A 433 2.29 13.09 26.22
CA ASN A 433 3.00 14.37 26.28
C ASN A 433 3.90 14.49 25.04
N VAL A 434 3.28 14.92 23.94
CA VAL A 434 3.93 15.57 22.82
C VAL A 434 4.52 16.90 23.33
N MET A 435 5.70 16.84 23.95
CA MET A 435 6.56 18.01 24.10
C MET A 435 7.00 18.44 22.70
N GLY A 436 6.23 19.34 22.07
CA GLY A 436 6.67 20.07 20.88
C GLY A 436 7.93 20.87 21.22
N ASP A 437 8.84 21.03 20.27
CA ASP A 437 10.08 21.81 20.43
C ASP A 437 9.80 23.15 21.12
N ASP A 438 10.39 23.36 22.29
CA ASP A 438 10.27 24.56 23.13
C ASP A 438 10.36 25.89 22.34
N LEU A 439 11.24 25.95 21.34
CA LEU A 439 11.42 27.15 20.50
C LEU A 439 10.26 27.44 19.55
N ASP A 440 9.53 26.43 19.11
CA ASP A 440 8.38 26.60 18.23
C ASP A 440 7.17 27.18 18.99
N ALA A 441 7.11 26.96 20.32
CA ALA A 441 6.14 27.60 21.21
C ALA A 441 6.41 29.10 21.37
N MET A 442 7.69 29.51 21.36
CA MET A 442 8.09 30.91 21.46
C MET A 442 8.03 31.66 20.11
N PHE A 443 8.51 31.02 19.03
CA PHE A 443 8.65 31.64 17.71
C PHE A 443 7.97 30.80 16.65
N VAL A 444 6.79 31.27 16.23
CA VAL A 444 5.94 30.56 15.28
C VAL A 444 6.69 30.23 13.98
N PRO A 445 6.82 28.95 13.60
CA PRO A 445 7.51 28.54 12.37
C PRO A 445 6.69 28.91 11.13
N LEU A 446 7.20 28.64 9.93
CA LEU A 446 6.39 28.54 8.73
C LEU A 446 5.89 27.09 8.63
N ASP A 447 4.58 26.91 8.81
CA ASP A 447 3.91 25.62 8.59
C ASP A 447 3.03 25.67 7.33
N GLY A 448 2.96 24.55 6.62
CA GLY A 448 2.11 24.44 5.44
C GLY A 448 2.32 23.18 4.62
N THR A 449 1.85 23.23 3.37
CA THR A 449 1.88 22.10 2.44
C THR A 449 2.57 22.51 1.15
N CYS A 450 3.45 21.66 0.63
CA CYS A 450 4.15 21.88 -0.63
C CYS A 450 4.04 20.69 -1.56
N MET A 451 4.08 20.96 -2.86
CA MET A 451 4.28 19.96 -3.90
C MET A 451 5.59 20.25 -4.61
N TYR A 452 6.48 19.26 -4.68
CA TYR A 452 7.79 19.35 -5.33
C TYR A 452 7.81 18.41 -6.54
N SER A 453 8.26 18.89 -7.68
CA SER A 453 8.19 18.16 -8.95
C SER A 453 9.15 16.97 -9.04
N ILE A 454 10.26 17.00 -8.32
CA ILE A 454 11.30 15.96 -8.31
C ILE A 454 11.24 15.19 -7.00
N THR A 455 11.24 15.89 -5.86
CA THR A 455 11.32 15.24 -4.53
C THR A 455 10.15 14.28 -4.29
N CYS A 456 8.94 14.64 -4.69
CA CYS A 456 7.75 13.79 -4.56
C CYS A 456 7.77 12.53 -5.45
N LYS A 457 8.81 12.34 -6.28
CA LYS A 457 9.01 11.15 -7.13
C LYS A 457 10.02 10.17 -6.55
N GLN A 458 10.54 10.41 -5.36
CA GLN A 458 11.43 9.49 -4.67
C GLN A 458 10.60 8.46 -3.92
N ASN A 459 10.92 7.18 -4.11
CA ASN A 459 10.24 6.10 -3.43
C ASN A 459 10.59 6.01 -1.94
N HIS A 460 9.70 5.35 -1.21
CA HIS A 460 9.89 5.06 0.20
C HIS A 460 10.95 3.99 0.47
N SER A 461 11.77 4.20 1.50
CA SER A 461 12.51 3.15 2.21
C SER A 461 12.59 3.50 3.69
N CYS A 462 12.36 2.54 4.58
CA CYS A 462 12.66 2.75 6.00
C CYS A 462 14.17 2.73 6.29
N ASP A 463 14.98 2.31 5.33
CA ASP A 463 16.44 2.48 5.29
C ASP A 463 16.79 3.47 4.16
N ALA A 464 16.26 4.70 4.27
CA ALA A 464 16.43 5.74 3.26
C ALA A 464 17.91 6.18 3.16
N ASN A 465 18.38 6.37 1.93
CA ASN A 465 19.72 6.90 1.65
C ASN A 465 19.73 8.40 1.35
N VAL A 466 18.55 9.03 1.19
CA VAL A 466 18.38 10.47 1.01
C VAL A 466 17.50 11.06 2.12
N VAL A 467 17.84 12.27 2.55
CA VAL A 467 17.01 13.07 3.45
C VAL A 467 16.63 14.39 2.78
N PRO A 468 15.32 14.72 2.69
CA PRO A 468 14.87 16.03 2.25
C PRO A 468 15.01 17.04 3.40
N ARG A 469 15.72 18.14 3.20
CA ARG A 469 15.86 19.23 4.18
C ARG A 469 15.25 20.52 3.65
N TYR A 470 14.30 21.09 4.41
CA TYR A 470 13.77 22.42 4.11
C TYR A 470 14.80 23.46 4.49
N SER A 471 15.07 24.38 3.57
CA SER A 471 16.03 25.44 3.79
C SER A 471 15.62 26.70 3.04
N TYR A 472 16.14 27.83 3.46
CA TYR A 472 16.09 29.06 2.70
C TYR A 472 17.43 29.24 1.98
N SER A 473 17.41 29.36 0.64
CA SER A 473 18.58 29.03 -0.19
C SER A 473 19.92 29.62 0.30
N CYS A 474 20.89 28.74 0.58
CA CYS A 474 22.27 29.11 0.89
C CYS A 474 23.20 28.68 -0.26
N ALA A 475 23.41 29.56 -1.24
CA ALA A 475 24.61 29.44 -2.07
C ALA A 475 25.83 29.87 -1.23
N GLY A 476 26.34 28.98 -0.35
CA GLY A 476 27.66 29.15 0.26
C GLY A 476 27.78 29.21 1.80
N GLY A 477 27.00 28.43 2.57
CA GLY A 477 27.38 28.05 3.95
C GLY A 477 27.71 29.17 4.95
N GLY A 478 27.13 30.37 4.80
CA GLY A 478 27.37 31.47 5.72
C GLY A 478 26.37 31.51 6.89
N MET A 479 26.90 31.54 8.12
CA MET A 479 26.20 31.58 9.43
C MET A 479 25.56 32.95 9.75
N MET A 480 24.60 33.44 8.96
CA MET A 480 23.73 34.55 9.40
C MET A 480 22.29 34.21 9.08
N ALA A 481 21.34 34.54 9.96
CA ALA A 481 19.90 34.38 9.75
C ALA A 481 19.37 35.41 8.72
N ARG A 482 18.44 34.96 7.87
CA ARG A 482 18.21 35.61 6.57
C ARG A 482 16.73 35.73 6.20
N TRP A 483 16.33 36.97 5.92
CA TRP A 483 14.97 37.37 5.57
C TRP A 483 14.92 37.86 4.12
N GLY A 484 13.76 37.74 3.46
CA GLY A 484 13.50 38.37 2.17
C GLY A 484 13.84 37.56 0.91
N LYS A 485 13.80 38.24 -0.25
CA LYS A 485 13.69 37.62 -1.60
C LYS A 485 14.84 36.69 -1.99
N ASP A 486 16.03 36.90 -1.43
CA ASP A 486 17.25 36.17 -1.78
C ASP A 486 17.31 34.81 -1.05
N TYR A 487 16.34 34.54 -0.18
CA TYR A 487 16.24 33.35 0.67
C TYR A 487 14.85 32.70 0.51
N PRO A 488 14.48 32.24 -0.69
CA PRO A 488 13.21 31.55 -0.91
C PRO A 488 13.23 30.16 -0.27
N LEU A 489 12.04 29.65 0.05
CA LEU A 489 11.87 28.26 0.49
C LEU A 489 12.35 27.31 -0.62
N VAL A 490 13.26 26.42 -0.25
CA VAL A 490 13.76 25.33 -1.10
C VAL A 490 13.80 24.03 -0.30
N ILE A 491 13.77 22.91 -1.01
CA ILE A 491 14.09 21.59 -0.48
C ILE A 491 15.47 21.18 -1.01
N GLN A 492 16.33 20.73 -0.11
CA GLN A 492 17.64 20.18 -0.43
C GLN A 492 17.60 18.68 -0.18
N CYS A 493 17.80 17.86 -1.21
CA CYS A 493 17.92 16.42 -1.03
C CYS A 493 19.39 16.10 -0.77
N VAL A 494 19.71 15.60 0.42
CA VAL A 494 21.07 15.35 0.90
C VAL A 494 21.28 13.85 1.11
N ALA A 495 22.46 13.34 0.74
CA ALA A 495 22.80 11.94 0.93
C ALA A 495 23.09 11.63 2.42
N LYS A 496 22.41 10.63 3.00
CA LYS A 496 22.63 10.17 4.40
C LYS A 496 23.90 9.32 4.56
N ARG A 497 24.35 8.72 3.46
CA ARG A 497 25.56 7.89 3.34
C ARG A 497 26.09 8.00 1.92
N ASP A 498 27.24 7.40 1.65
CA ASP A 498 27.72 7.26 0.28
C ASP A 498 26.69 6.47 -0.57
N ILE A 499 26.40 6.99 -1.76
CA ILE A 499 25.44 6.42 -2.73
C ILE A 499 26.20 6.04 -4.00
N ALA A 500 26.06 4.79 -4.41
CA ALA A 500 26.73 4.28 -5.60
C ALA A 500 26.03 4.71 -6.90
N PRO A 501 26.76 4.83 -8.02
CA PRO A 501 26.14 5.01 -9.33
C PRO A 501 25.13 3.89 -9.62
N GLY A 502 23.93 4.25 -10.08
CA GLY A 502 22.84 3.34 -10.39
C GLY A 502 21.94 2.98 -9.20
N GLU A 503 22.33 3.33 -7.97
CA GLU A 503 21.53 3.11 -6.77
C GLU A 503 20.29 4.03 -6.75
N GLU A 504 19.15 3.52 -6.27
CA GLU A 504 17.90 4.29 -6.16
C GLU A 504 17.98 5.31 -5.01
N LEU A 505 17.45 6.50 -5.23
CA LEU A 505 17.37 7.58 -4.27
C LEU A 505 16.04 7.50 -3.50
N CYS A 506 16.07 6.94 -2.30
CA CYS A 506 14.89 6.74 -1.46
C CYS A 506 14.83 7.71 -0.29
N ILE A 507 13.62 8.16 0.04
CA ILE A 507 13.30 8.94 1.25
C ILE A 507 12.42 8.11 2.19
N SER A 508 12.28 8.51 3.45
CA SER A 508 11.23 7.94 4.32
C SER A 508 9.99 8.83 4.27
N TYR A 509 8.81 8.21 4.22
CA TYR A 509 7.50 8.90 4.23
C TYR A 509 6.93 8.98 5.65
N ILE A 510 7.48 8.16 6.54
CA ILE A 510 7.02 7.93 7.89
C ILE A 510 8.22 7.97 8.84
N ASP A 511 7.96 7.94 10.13
CA ASP A 511 9.02 7.77 11.12
C ASP A 511 9.71 6.41 10.92
N ALA A 512 10.98 6.45 10.52
CA ALA A 512 11.76 5.25 10.28
C ALA A 512 12.20 4.57 11.59
N ASP A 513 12.14 5.25 12.72
CA ASP A 513 12.59 4.77 14.04
C ASP A 513 11.48 4.12 14.86
N ALA A 514 10.22 4.24 14.42
CA ALA A 514 9.12 3.47 14.97
C ALA A 514 9.31 1.95 14.80
N SER A 515 8.61 1.16 15.62
CA SER A 515 8.63 -0.31 15.54
C SER A 515 8.23 -0.80 14.15
N TYR A 516 8.71 -1.98 13.76
CA TYR A 516 8.37 -2.58 12.47
C TYR A 516 6.85 -2.63 12.22
N GLU A 517 6.07 -3.06 13.22
CA GLU A 517 4.61 -3.14 13.14
C GLU A 517 3.98 -1.78 12.88
N ASN A 518 4.42 -0.74 13.62
CA ASN A 518 3.92 0.62 13.47
C ASN A 518 4.29 1.19 12.10
N ARG A 519 5.52 0.95 11.63
CA ARG A 519 5.96 1.38 10.30
C ARG A 519 5.14 0.73 9.19
N GLN A 520 4.91 -0.58 9.27
CA GLN A 520 4.06 -1.26 8.28
C GLN A 520 2.62 -0.76 8.34
N ALA A 521 2.07 -0.52 9.54
CA ALA A 521 0.72 0.02 9.69
C ALA A 521 0.57 1.41 9.07
N LEU A 522 1.51 2.32 9.31
CA LEU A 522 1.49 3.67 8.72
C LEU A 522 1.63 3.62 7.18
N LEU A 523 2.40 2.68 6.65
CA LEU A 523 2.58 2.50 5.20
C LEU A 523 1.38 1.87 4.50
N LEU A 524 0.49 1.17 5.22
CA LEU A 524 -0.76 0.67 4.64
C LEU A 524 -1.62 1.80 4.07
N ASN A 525 -1.56 3.00 4.65
CA ASN A 525 -2.25 4.19 4.13
C ASN A 525 -1.73 4.62 2.74
N TYR A 526 -0.48 4.27 2.44
CA TYR A 526 0.13 4.48 1.12
C TYR A 526 -0.08 3.28 0.17
N GLY A 527 -0.73 2.21 0.64
CA GLY A 527 -1.14 1.07 -0.19
C GLY A 527 -0.05 0.04 -0.48
N PHE A 528 1.06 0.01 0.26
CA PHE A 528 2.11 -1.00 0.09
C PHE A 528 2.76 -1.42 1.43
N LYS A 529 3.44 -2.57 1.43
CA LYS A 529 4.32 -3.01 2.53
C LYS A 529 5.77 -2.76 2.17
N CYS A 530 6.55 -2.14 3.06
CA CYS A 530 7.95 -1.87 2.78
C CYS A 530 8.80 -3.12 3.00
N ILE A 531 9.58 -3.48 1.98
CA ILE A 531 10.49 -4.65 1.94
C ILE A 531 11.98 -4.25 1.99
N CYS A 532 12.30 -3.07 2.52
CA CYS A 532 13.69 -2.61 2.61
C CYS A 532 14.54 -3.49 3.54
N SER A 533 15.87 -3.36 3.45
CA SER A 533 16.86 -4.03 4.31
C SER A 533 16.56 -3.93 5.81
N LYS A 534 16.07 -2.77 6.28
CA LYS A 534 15.66 -2.58 7.68
C LYS A 534 14.42 -3.43 8.01
N CYS A 535 13.34 -3.29 7.25
CA CYS A 535 12.12 -4.08 7.41
C CYS A 535 12.35 -5.59 7.31
N PHE A 536 13.20 -6.03 6.37
CA PHE A 536 13.51 -7.44 6.18
C PHE A 536 14.24 -8.05 7.39
N ARG A 537 15.14 -7.29 8.03
CA ARG A 537 15.84 -7.75 9.24
C ARG A 537 14.89 -7.84 10.44
N GLU A 538 14.12 -6.78 10.67
CA GLU A 538 13.22 -6.69 11.83
C GLU A 538 12.04 -7.66 11.74
N CYS A 539 11.48 -7.89 10.54
CA CYS A 539 10.38 -8.87 10.34
C CYS A 539 10.79 -10.32 10.68
N ASN A 540 12.07 -10.65 10.63
CA ASN A 540 12.58 -12.00 10.89
C ASN A 540 13.00 -12.22 12.36
N GLY A 541 12.73 -11.27 13.26
CA GLY A 541 13.04 -11.39 14.69
C GLY A 541 14.52 -11.31 15.04
N ASN A 542 15.35 -10.76 14.14
CA ASN A 542 16.76 -10.48 14.42
C ASN A 542 16.88 -9.07 15.01
N GLU A 543 16.45 -8.88 16.25
CA GLU A 543 16.90 -7.74 17.05
C GLU A 543 18.31 -8.04 17.59
N ASP A 544 19.22 -7.10 17.35
CA ASP A 544 20.62 -7.04 17.76
C ASP A 544 21.62 -8.06 17.17
N ASP A 545 22.32 -7.61 16.13
CA ASP A 545 23.75 -7.89 16.00
C ASP A 545 24.48 -6.69 15.37
N GLN A 546 24.52 -5.57 16.12
CA GLN A 546 25.55 -4.55 15.89
C GLN A 546 26.89 -5.10 16.41
N ASN A 547 27.57 -5.92 15.60
CA ASN A 547 29.05 -6.03 15.52
C ASN A 547 29.49 -7.31 14.78
N VAL A 548 29.56 -7.27 13.45
CA VAL A 548 30.61 -8.02 12.75
C VAL A 548 31.33 -7.12 11.76
N VAL A 549 32.52 -6.73 12.23
CA VAL A 549 33.61 -6.08 11.53
C VAL A 549 34.02 -6.84 10.26
N LYS A 550 34.21 -6.07 9.19
CA LYS A 550 35.14 -6.25 8.05
C LYS A 550 35.59 -7.69 7.73
N ARG A 551 35.29 -8.12 6.50
CA ARG A 551 36.30 -8.84 5.71
C ARG A 551 36.60 -8.05 4.46
N ASP A 552 37.83 -7.57 4.46
CA ASP A 552 38.49 -6.83 3.41
C ASP A 552 39.41 -7.80 2.65
N VAL A 553 39.89 -7.36 1.48
CA VAL A 553 41.07 -7.86 0.74
C VAL A 553 40.86 -8.97 -0.33
N SER A 554 40.60 -8.49 -1.55
CA SER A 554 41.37 -8.69 -2.81
C SER A 554 41.87 -10.08 -3.25
N ALA A 555 41.62 -10.38 -4.54
CA ALA A 555 42.52 -10.93 -5.58
C ALA A 555 41.61 -11.52 -6.68
N SER A 556 41.77 -11.36 -7.98
CA SER A 556 42.82 -10.79 -8.84
C SER A 556 42.22 -10.63 -10.24
N ASN A 557 42.61 -9.56 -10.95
CA ASN A 557 42.49 -9.47 -12.40
C ASN A 557 43.36 -10.54 -13.07
N GLU A 558 42.85 -11.17 -14.13
CA GLU A 558 43.49 -11.87 -15.27
C GLU A 558 42.31 -12.62 -15.96
N ASP A 559 41.90 -12.47 -17.22
CA ASP A 559 42.49 -12.05 -18.50
C ASP A 559 41.36 -11.43 -19.38
N ILE A 560 41.50 -10.30 -20.06
CA ILE A 560 42.29 -10.02 -21.29
C ILE A 560 41.79 -10.78 -22.53
N PHE A 561 41.38 -9.98 -23.52
CA PHE A 561 41.04 -10.29 -24.92
C PHE A 561 41.92 -11.35 -25.62
N GLY A 562 41.29 -12.10 -26.53
CA GLY A 562 41.88 -12.83 -27.67
C GLY A 562 40.83 -13.77 -28.28
N GLU A 563 40.15 -13.40 -29.38
CA GLU A 563 40.56 -13.63 -30.77
C GLU A 563 40.85 -15.10 -31.09
N ASP A 564 39.93 -15.78 -31.80
CA ASP A 564 40.08 -16.13 -33.22
C ASP A 564 39.12 -17.26 -33.67
N ASP A 565 38.34 -16.94 -34.70
CA ASP A 565 37.69 -17.83 -35.67
C ASP A 565 38.78 -18.66 -36.40
N PRO A 566 38.58 -19.94 -36.80
CA PRO A 566 38.07 -20.19 -38.16
C PRO A 566 37.36 -21.54 -38.37
N PHE A 567 36.82 -21.73 -39.58
CA PHE A 567 36.14 -22.89 -40.19
C PHE A 567 34.61 -22.86 -40.02
N GLY A 568 33.79 -22.47 -40.99
CA GLY A 568 33.97 -22.33 -42.43
C GLY A 568 32.69 -22.82 -43.13
N GLU A 569 32.19 -22.02 -44.07
CA GLU A 569 31.65 -22.34 -45.42
C GLU A 569 30.75 -23.60 -45.58
N ASP A 570 29.68 -23.67 -46.36
CA ASP A 570 29.02 -22.83 -47.37
C ASP A 570 27.77 -23.62 -47.86
N ASP A 571 26.95 -22.97 -48.69
CA ASP A 571 26.08 -23.54 -49.75
C ASP A 571 24.77 -24.27 -49.38
N ASP A 572 23.70 -24.26 -50.17
CA ASP A 572 23.10 -23.36 -51.17
C ASP A 572 21.85 -24.11 -51.71
N THR A 573 20.90 -23.39 -52.31
CA THR A 573 19.96 -23.81 -53.40
C THR A 573 18.68 -24.64 -53.17
N ASP A 574 17.56 -23.97 -53.49
CA ASP A 574 16.53 -24.22 -54.53
C ASP A 574 15.48 -25.36 -54.51
N GLU A 575 14.23 -24.89 -54.57
CA GLU A 575 13.07 -25.25 -55.41
C GLU A 575 12.91 -26.69 -55.98
N SER A 576 11.72 -27.30 -55.76
CA SER A 576 10.68 -27.46 -56.81
C SER A 576 9.55 -28.47 -56.47
N SER A 577 8.32 -28.03 -56.73
CA SER A 577 7.09 -28.70 -57.23
C SER A 577 6.73 -30.17 -56.90
N GLY A 578 5.48 -30.36 -56.45
CA GLY A 578 4.74 -31.63 -56.57
C GLY A 578 3.27 -31.52 -56.14
N THR A 579 2.37 -31.57 -57.11
CA THR A 579 0.90 -31.50 -57.02
C THR A 579 0.25 -32.82 -56.56
N GLY A 580 -0.88 -32.74 -55.85
CA GLY A 580 -1.87 -33.84 -55.77
C GLY A 580 -2.89 -33.72 -54.63
N ASP A 581 -4.12 -33.32 -55.00
CA ASP A 581 -5.47 -33.52 -54.41
C ASP A 581 -5.58 -34.51 -53.21
N ASP A 582 -6.41 -34.34 -52.18
CA ASP A 582 -7.84 -34.00 -52.17
C ASP A 582 -8.35 -33.79 -50.70
N GLU A 583 -9.47 -33.08 -50.57
CA GLU A 583 -10.47 -33.07 -49.46
C GLU A 583 -10.14 -32.57 -48.01
N SER A 584 -10.46 -31.28 -47.81
CA SER A 584 -11.45 -30.75 -46.83
C SER A 584 -11.06 -30.33 -45.39
N VAL A 585 -11.59 -29.13 -45.05
CA VAL A 585 -12.03 -28.60 -43.73
C VAL A 585 -11.08 -27.65 -42.97
N GLU A 586 -11.47 -26.37 -43.00
CA GLU A 586 -11.40 -25.32 -41.95
C GLU A 586 -10.05 -24.95 -41.30
N GLU A 587 -9.36 -23.96 -41.88
CA GLU A 587 -8.54 -23.02 -41.10
C GLU A 587 -8.60 -21.62 -41.73
N ASN A 588 -9.45 -20.75 -41.19
CA ASN A 588 -9.41 -19.30 -41.47
C ASN A 588 -9.94 -18.45 -40.31
N GLY A 589 -10.04 -19.03 -39.11
CA GLY A 589 -10.48 -18.34 -37.89
C GLY A 589 -9.35 -17.50 -37.27
N ASP A 590 -8.16 -18.08 -37.14
CA ASP A 590 -7.11 -17.50 -36.30
C ASP A 590 -6.45 -16.27 -36.93
N SER A 591 -6.30 -16.24 -38.26
CA SER A 591 -5.77 -15.05 -38.96
C SER A 591 -6.75 -13.88 -38.92
N MET A 592 -8.05 -14.14 -39.08
CA MET A 592 -9.08 -13.08 -39.00
C MET A 592 -9.30 -12.59 -37.57
N ILE A 593 -9.12 -13.46 -36.57
CA ILE A 593 -9.18 -13.09 -35.15
C ILE A 593 -7.95 -12.25 -34.76
N MET A 594 -6.75 -12.61 -35.21
CA MET A 594 -5.53 -11.84 -34.96
C MET A 594 -5.54 -10.48 -35.66
N GLU A 595 -6.05 -10.41 -36.89
CA GLU A 595 -6.21 -9.15 -37.62
C GLU A 595 -7.32 -8.27 -37.01
N ARG A 596 -8.40 -8.87 -36.50
CA ARG A 596 -9.41 -8.14 -35.72
C ARG A 596 -8.89 -7.68 -34.36
N LEU A 597 -8.07 -8.47 -33.67
CA LEU A 597 -7.43 -8.11 -32.40
C LEU A 597 -6.41 -6.98 -32.58
N GLN A 598 -5.66 -6.96 -33.68
CA GLN A 598 -4.76 -5.85 -34.02
C GLN A 598 -5.52 -4.57 -34.36
N ASN A 599 -6.62 -4.67 -35.14
CA ASN A 599 -7.48 -3.53 -35.47
C ASN A 599 -8.30 -3.03 -34.26
N LEU A 600 -8.65 -3.92 -33.32
CA LEU A 600 -9.24 -3.56 -32.03
C LEU A 600 -8.21 -2.87 -31.13
N ASN A 601 -6.97 -3.37 -31.02
CA ASN A 601 -5.92 -2.73 -30.23
C ASN A 601 -5.52 -1.36 -30.77
N SER A 602 -5.49 -1.16 -32.09
CA SER A 602 -5.22 0.15 -32.67
C SER A 602 -6.36 1.15 -32.39
N SER A 603 -7.61 0.66 -32.31
CA SER A 603 -8.80 1.49 -32.01
C SER A 603 -9.03 1.69 -30.50
N LEU A 604 -8.54 0.78 -29.65
CA LEU A 604 -8.58 0.83 -28.17
C LEU A 604 -7.40 1.60 -27.56
N SER A 605 -6.40 1.98 -28.35
CA SER A 605 -5.22 2.73 -27.89
C SER A 605 -5.47 4.21 -27.62
N GLN A 606 -6.72 4.67 -27.71
CA GLN A 606 -7.13 6.01 -27.31
C GLN A 606 -8.17 5.89 -26.19
N LEU A 607 -7.71 6.06 -24.94
CA LEU A 607 -8.50 6.20 -23.70
C LEU A 607 -9.09 4.91 -23.11
N THR A 608 -8.25 4.02 -22.53
CA THR A 608 -8.45 3.25 -21.27
C THR A 608 -7.52 2.03 -21.25
N ILE A 609 -6.43 2.08 -20.49
CA ILE A 609 -5.67 0.88 -20.16
C ILE A 609 -6.48 0.15 -19.07
N GLY A 610 -7.05 -1.02 -19.36
CA GLY A 610 -7.41 -2.00 -18.30
C GLY A 610 -8.83 -2.59 -18.25
N ALA A 611 -9.82 -2.15 -19.02
CA ALA A 611 -11.20 -2.62 -18.86
C ALA A 611 -11.47 -4.03 -19.45
N ILE A 612 -12.27 -4.88 -18.77
CA ILE A 612 -12.73 -6.18 -19.32
C ILE A 612 -13.77 -5.91 -20.41
N PRO A 613 -13.61 -6.41 -21.65
CA PRO A 613 -14.60 -6.24 -22.70
C PRO A 613 -15.97 -6.78 -22.28
N MET A 614 -17.04 -6.03 -22.58
CA MET A 614 -18.41 -6.44 -22.20
C MET A 614 -18.82 -7.80 -22.77
N VAL A 615 -18.26 -8.21 -23.91
CA VAL A 615 -18.50 -9.54 -24.51
C VAL A 615 -17.99 -10.66 -23.59
N ILE A 616 -16.92 -10.41 -22.84
CA ILE A 616 -16.34 -11.35 -21.87
C ILE A 616 -17.10 -11.30 -20.54
N ALA A 617 -17.48 -10.11 -20.08
CA ALA A 617 -18.16 -9.91 -18.79
C ALA A 617 -19.65 -10.28 -18.80
N ALA A 618 -20.34 -10.15 -19.95
CA ALA A 618 -21.79 -10.30 -20.04
C ALA A 618 -22.34 -11.68 -19.58
N PRO A 619 -21.72 -12.83 -19.91
CA PRO A 619 -22.18 -14.13 -19.43
C PRO A 619 -22.15 -14.22 -17.90
N SER A 620 -21.05 -13.81 -17.28
CA SER A 620 -20.90 -13.79 -15.82
C SER A 620 -21.88 -12.83 -15.15
N ILE A 621 -22.09 -11.63 -15.71
CA ILE A 621 -23.06 -10.65 -15.21
C ILE A 621 -24.49 -11.23 -15.27
N ALA A 622 -24.87 -11.86 -16.38
CA ALA A 622 -26.19 -12.45 -16.54
C ALA A 622 -26.42 -13.59 -15.55
N PHE A 623 -25.41 -14.46 -15.36
CA PHE A 623 -25.44 -15.53 -14.38
C PHE A 623 -25.60 -15.02 -12.96
N ILE A 624 -24.76 -14.06 -12.53
CA ILE A 624 -24.82 -13.52 -11.17
C ILE A 624 -26.11 -12.74 -10.92
N ASN A 625 -26.64 -12.04 -11.91
CA ASN A 625 -27.94 -11.37 -11.76
C ASN A 625 -29.06 -12.38 -11.50
N GLN A 626 -29.10 -13.48 -12.26
CA GLN A 626 -30.09 -14.54 -12.05
C GLN A 626 -29.92 -15.22 -10.69
N LEU A 627 -28.69 -15.61 -10.34
CA LEU A 627 -28.39 -16.30 -9.09
C LEU A 627 -28.65 -15.38 -7.88
N GLY A 628 -28.17 -14.15 -7.92
CA GLY A 628 -28.34 -13.16 -6.86
C GLY A 628 -29.81 -12.79 -6.61
N ALA A 629 -30.64 -12.73 -7.65
CA ALA A 629 -32.09 -12.52 -7.50
C ALA A 629 -32.78 -13.72 -6.82
N GLN A 630 -32.38 -14.95 -7.16
CA GLN A 630 -32.89 -16.17 -6.52
C GLN A 630 -32.44 -16.25 -5.05
N LEU A 631 -31.17 -16.02 -4.77
CA LEU A 631 -30.62 -16.00 -3.41
C LEU A 631 -31.28 -14.94 -2.54
N SER A 632 -31.50 -13.74 -3.07
CA SER A 632 -32.19 -12.66 -2.35
C SER A 632 -33.62 -13.05 -1.92
N GLN A 633 -34.31 -13.90 -2.69
CA GLN A 633 -35.64 -14.40 -2.32
C GLN A 633 -35.55 -15.57 -1.33
N ASN A 634 -34.62 -16.51 -1.55
CA ASN A 634 -34.48 -17.70 -0.73
C ASN A 634 -33.95 -17.38 0.68
N ILE A 635 -32.93 -16.51 0.79
CA ILE A 635 -32.34 -16.11 2.06
C ILE A 635 -33.32 -15.25 2.88
N ALA A 636 -34.12 -14.41 2.22
CA ALA A 636 -35.16 -13.62 2.90
C ALA A 636 -36.25 -14.49 3.56
N ASN A 637 -36.43 -15.73 3.10
CA ASN A 637 -37.43 -16.65 3.63
C ASN A 637 -36.89 -17.54 4.78
N THR A 638 -35.58 -17.56 5.03
CA THR A 638 -34.96 -18.51 5.97
C THR A 638 -34.88 -18.02 7.42
N THR A 639 -34.52 -16.75 7.70
CA THR A 639 -34.50 -16.14 9.06
C THR A 639 -34.26 -14.61 8.99
N HIS A 640 -34.60 -13.87 10.05
CA HIS A 640 -34.37 -12.40 10.16
C HIS A 640 -32.88 -12.02 10.31
N GLU A 641 -32.02 -12.95 10.74
CA GLU A 641 -30.58 -12.75 11.01
C GLU A 641 -29.74 -12.60 9.73
N ASN A 642 -30.26 -12.98 8.55
CA ASN A 642 -29.55 -12.90 7.27
C ASN A 642 -29.96 -11.69 6.41
N ALA A 643 -30.69 -10.73 6.98
CA ALA A 643 -31.21 -9.56 6.25
C ALA A 643 -30.08 -8.71 5.64
N GLU A 644 -28.92 -8.63 6.29
CA GLU A 644 -27.77 -7.85 5.83
C GLU A 644 -27.19 -8.39 4.53
N ILE A 645 -27.05 -9.71 4.38
CA ILE A 645 -26.58 -10.33 3.14
C ILE A 645 -27.55 -10.09 1.99
N VAL A 646 -28.86 -10.14 2.24
CA VAL A 646 -29.87 -9.84 1.21
C VAL A 646 -29.78 -8.38 0.77
N ILE A 647 -29.53 -7.45 1.70
CA ILE A 647 -29.33 -6.04 1.37
C ILE A 647 -28.06 -5.85 0.53
N MET A 648 -26.96 -6.50 0.92
CA MET A 648 -25.69 -6.44 0.19
C MET A 648 -25.78 -7.07 -1.20
N LEU A 649 -26.46 -8.22 -1.34
CA LEU A 649 -26.75 -8.83 -2.65
C LEU A 649 -27.54 -7.88 -3.55
N LYS A 650 -28.61 -7.27 -3.03
CA LYS A 650 -29.40 -6.31 -3.83
C LYS A 650 -28.57 -5.10 -4.25
N LYS A 651 -27.81 -4.49 -3.34
CA LYS A 651 -26.95 -3.34 -3.64
C LYS A 651 -25.87 -3.67 -4.68
N THR A 652 -25.22 -4.82 -4.54
CA THR A 652 -24.20 -5.26 -5.51
C THR A 652 -24.81 -5.54 -6.89
N ILE A 653 -25.99 -6.18 -6.96
CA ILE A 653 -26.74 -6.37 -8.21
C ILE A 653 -27.12 -5.02 -8.82
N ASP A 654 -27.60 -4.05 -8.03
CA ASP A 654 -27.97 -2.72 -8.52
C ASP A 654 -26.76 -1.98 -9.10
N CYS A 655 -25.61 -1.98 -8.40
CA CYS A 655 -24.37 -1.41 -8.92
C CYS A 655 -23.94 -2.09 -10.23
N MET A 656 -24.03 -3.42 -10.30
CA MET A 656 -23.69 -4.19 -11.49
C MET A 656 -24.63 -3.87 -12.67
N MET A 657 -25.93 -3.72 -12.43
CA MET A 657 -26.94 -3.37 -13.44
C MET A 657 -26.77 -1.92 -13.95
N CYS A 658 -26.37 -1.01 -13.06
CA CYS A 658 -26.02 0.37 -13.42
C CYS A 658 -24.63 0.50 -14.05
N LYS A 659 -23.86 -0.60 -14.15
CA LYS A 659 -22.45 -0.61 -14.60
C LYS A 659 -21.55 0.31 -13.78
N ASP A 660 -21.91 0.54 -12.52
CA ASP A 660 -21.11 1.29 -11.57
C ASP A 660 -20.07 0.34 -10.96
N PHE A 661 -18.97 0.09 -11.68
CA PHE A 661 -17.94 -0.84 -11.23
C PHE A 661 -17.15 -0.30 -10.03
N CYS A 662 -17.09 1.02 -9.83
CA CYS A 662 -16.48 1.64 -8.66
C CYS A 662 -17.32 1.39 -7.40
N GLY A 663 -18.63 1.66 -7.47
CA GLY A 663 -19.58 1.30 -6.41
C GLY A 663 -19.65 -0.21 -6.19
N LEU A 664 -19.59 -1.00 -7.27
CA LEU A 664 -19.55 -2.46 -7.17
C LEU A 664 -18.33 -2.92 -6.36
N LYS A 665 -17.15 -2.33 -6.60
CA LYS A 665 -15.91 -2.63 -5.83
C LYS A 665 -16.12 -2.43 -4.33
N ALA A 666 -16.62 -1.24 -3.97
CA ALA A 666 -16.78 -0.83 -2.59
C ALA A 666 -17.75 -1.75 -1.84
N VAL A 667 -18.83 -2.17 -2.51
CA VAL A 667 -19.86 -3.01 -1.88
C VAL A 667 -19.49 -4.49 -1.92
N SER A 668 -18.96 -5.03 -3.03
CA SER A 668 -18.74 -6.48 -3.19
C SER A 668 -17.56 -6.99 -2.36
N ASP A 669 -16.47 -6.23 -2.21
CA ASP A 669 -15.32 -6.63 -1.40
C ASP A 669 -15.70 -6.72 0.10
N VAL A 670 -16.51 -5.76 0.56
CA VAL A 670 -17.02 -5.77 1.93
C VAL A 670 -18.05 -6.88 2.13
N ALA A 671 -18.95 -7.06 1.16
CA ALA A 671 -19.95 -8.11 1.24
C ALA A 671 -19.34 -9.51 1.26
N GLU A 672 -18.26 -9.74 0.50
CA GLU A 672 -17.49 -10.99 0.54
C GLU A 672 -16.92 -11.28 1.93
N LYS A 673 -16.21 -10.31 2.52
CA LYS A 673 -15.62 -10.43 3.86
C LYS A 673 -16.68 -10.62 4.94
N ALA A 674 -17.74 -9.81 4.92
CA ALA A 674 -18.84 -9.94 5.87
C ALA A 674 -19.52 -11.31 5.76
N CYS A 675 -19.69 -11.82 4.54
CA CYS A 675 -20.25 -13.15 4.32
C CYS A 675 -19.36 -14.26 4.91
N ILE A 676 -18.03 -14.18 4.75
CA ILE A 676 -17.08 -15.10 5.39
C ILE A 676 -17.14 -15.00 6.92
N SER A 677 -17.15 -13.81 7.49
CA SER A 677 -17.22 -13.63 8.95
C SER A 677 -18.49 -14.26 9.53
N LEU A 678 -19.64 -14.06 8.87
CA LEU A 678 -20.91 -14.67 9.28
C LEU A 678 -20.87 -16.20 9.17
N LEU A 679 -20.26 -16.75 8.11
CA LEU A 679 -20.05 -18.20 7.97
C LEU A 679 -19.25 -18.78 9.14
N HIS A 680 -18.22 -18.07 9.61
CA HIS A 680 -17.41 -18.46 10.76
C HIS A 680 -18.15 -18.29 12.10
N GLU A 681 -18.65 -17.09 12.41
CA GLU A 681 -19.26 -16.75 13.70
C GLU A 681 -20.49 -17.60 14.00
N HIS A 682 -21.37 -17.76 13.00
CA HIS A 682 -22.61 -18.52 13.14
C HIS A 682 -22.45 -20.00 12.80
N LYS A 683 -21.22 -20.47 12.51
CA LYS A 683 -20.91 -21.85 12.09
C LYS A 683 -21.78 -22.34 10.92
N MET A 684 -22.06 -21.44 9.98
CA MET A 684 -22.94 -21.68 8.83
C MET A 684 -22.22 -22.31 7.63
N TRP A 685 -20.97 -22.77 7.79
CA TRP A 685 -20.18 -23.46 6.76
C TRP A 685 -20.95 -24.53 5.95
N PRO A 686 -21.87 -25.33 6.53
CA PRO A 686 -22.67 -26.30 5.77
C PRO A 686 -23.77 -25.68 4.89
N ASP A 687 -24.13 -24.41 5.07
CA ASP A 687 -25.23 -23.74 4.37
C ASP A 687 -24.86 -23.43 2.91
N ALA A 688 -25.52 -24.14 1.99
CA ALA A 688 -25.30 -23.99 0.56
C ALA A 688 -25.67 -22.58 0.05
N LEU A 689 -26.73 -21.96 0.58
CA LEU A 689 -27.18 -20.64 0.12
C LEU A 689 -26.15 -19.55 0.44
N MET A 690 -25.51 -19.66 1.60
CA MET A 690 -24.50 -18.71 2.05
C MET A 690 -23.20 -18.84 1.25
N ARG A 691 -22.79 -20.07 0.91
CA ARG A 691 -21.65 -20.31 0.01
C ARG A 691 -21.91 -19.79 -1.41
N GLU A 692 -23.13 -19.96 -1.92
CA GLU A 692 -23.52 -19.39 -3.23
C GLU A 692 -23.55 -17.86 -3.21
N ALA A 693 -23.98 -17.24 -2.10
CA ALA A 693 -23.93 -15.79 -1.93
C ALA A 693 -22.48 -15.27 -1.88
N HIS A 694 -21.60 -15.95 -1.14
CA HIS A 694 -20.16 -15.66 -1.13
C HIS A 694 -19.56 -15.74 -2.54
N GLY A 695 -19.87 -16.80 -3.28
CA GLY A 695 -19.45 -16.95 -4.68
C GLY A 695 -19.93 -15.80 -5.56
N CYS A 696 -21.17 -15.33 -5.37
CA CYS A 696 -21.67 -14.15 -6.08
C CYS A 696 -20.85 -12.89 -5.78
N PHE A 697 -20.56 -12.61 -4.51
CA PHE A 697 -19.74 -11.47 -4.13
C PHE A 697 -18.33 -11.55 -4.72
N CYS A 698 -17.72 -12.73 -4.67
CA CYS A 698 -16.42 -12.97 -5.28
C CYS A 698 -16.40 -12.69 -6.80
N VAL A 699 -17.39 -13.17 -7.56
CA VAL A 699 -17.46 -12.90 -9.01
C VAL A 699 -17.67 -11.42 -9.29
N MET A 700 -18.48 -10.72 -8.47
CA MET A 700 -18.69 -9.29 -8.60
C MET A 700 -17.42 -8.48 -8.28
N SER A 701 -16.69 -8.87 -7.23
CA SER A 701 -15.37 -8.31 -6.92
C SER A 701 -14.36 -8.57 -8.03
N ALA A 702 -14.32 -9.80 -8.58
CA ALA A 702 -13.46 -10.14 -9.70
C ALA A 702 -13.75 -9.27 -10.94
N LEU A 703 -15.03 -9.09 -11.28
CA LEU A 703 -15.45 -8.20 -12.36
C LEU A 703 -15.00 -6.77 -12.09
N SER A 704 -15.22 -6.25 -10.88
CA SER A 704 -14.83 -4.89 -10.55
C SER A 704 -13.31 -4.69 -10.62
N HIS A 705 -12.52 -5.51 -9.92
CA HIS A 705 -11.06 -5.42 -9.95
C HIS A 705 -10.51 -5.57 -11.36
N GLY A 706 -11.06 -6.51 -12.14
CA GLY A 706 -10.67 -6.70 -13.53
C GLY A 706 -11.01 -5.51 -14.43
N GLN A 707 -12.14 -4.82 -14.21
CA GLN A 707 -12.47 -3.59 -14.94
C GLN A 707 -11.51 -2.43 -14.66
N HIS A 708 -10.86 -2.44 -13.49
CA HIS A 708 -9.84 -1.46 -13.10
C HIS A 708 -8.41 -1.90 -13.47
N GLY A 709 -8.24 -3.01 -14.21
CA GLY A 709 -6.93 -3.53 -14.58
C GLY A 709 -6.20 -4.33 -13.49
N ASN A 710 -6.82 -4.57 -12.33
CA ASN A 710 -6.25 -5.33 -11.22
C ASN A 710 -6.45 -6.85 -11.41
N TYR A 711 -5.87 -7.40 -12.49
CA TYR A 711 -6.14 -8.78 -12.90
C TYR A 711 -5.68 -9.86 -11.91
N ILE A 712 -4.61 -9.61 -11.15
CA ILE A 712 -4.12 -10.52 -10.10
C ILE A 712 -5.15 -10.65 -8.96
N HIS A 713 -5.64 -9.53 -8.44
CA HIS A 713 -6.66 -9.57 -7.39
C HIS A 713 -7.98 -10.14 -7.92
N ALA A 714 -8.31 -9.84 -9.18
CA ALA A 714 -9.51 -10.36 -9.81
C ALA A 714 -9.51 -11.90 -9.94
N ILE A 715 -8.41 -12.52 -10.37
CA ILE A 715 -8.33 -13.99 -10.47
C ILE A 715 -8.37 -14.65 -9.09
N GLN A 716 -7.79 -14.03 -8.07
CA GLN A 716 -7.83 -14.51 -6.69
C GLN A 716 -9.25 -14.56 -6.12
N TYR A 717 -10.10 -13.58 -6.44
CA TYR A 717 -11.51 -13.65 -6.07
C TYR A 717 -12.24 -14.80 -6.78
N LEU A 718 -11.95 -15.05 -8.06
CA LEU A 718 -12.53 -16.20 -8.75
C LEU A 718 -12.05 -17.54 -8.18
N ASP A 719 -10.79 -17.63 -7.77
CA ASP A 719 -10.26 -18.79 -7.07
C ASP A 719 -11.02 -19.05 -5.77
N LYS A 720 -11.23 -18.01 -4.95
CA LYS A 720 -12.07 -18.10 -3.74
C LYS A 720 -13.48 -18.62 -4.08
N ALA A 721 -14.13 -18.04 -5.09
CA ALA A 721 -15.46 -18.49 -5.51
C ALA A 721 -15.47 -19.98 -5.85
N SER A 722 -14.47 -20.45 -6.62
CA SER A 722 -14.34 -21.84 -7.02
C SER A 722 -14.06 -22.77 -5.83
N ILE A 723 -13.17 -22.37 -4.90
CA ILE A 723 -12.82 -23.13 -3.70
C ILE A 723 -14.06 -23.35 -2.82
N PHE A 724 -14.93 -22.35 -2.72
CA PHE A 724 -16.18 -22.45 -1.94
C PHE A 724 -17.36 -23.08 -2.72
N GLY A 725 -17.09 -23.63 -3.91
CA GLY A 725 -18.02 -24.49 -4.63
C GLY A 725 -18.81 -23.80 -5.74
N LEU A 726 -18.47 -22.57 -6.14
CA LEU A 726 -19.05 -21.95 -7.34
C LEU A 726 -18.48 -22.66 -8.59
N PRO A 727 -19.33 -23.21 -9.48
CA PRO A 727 -18.84 -23.92 -10.65
C PRO A 727 -18.12 -22.99 -11.63
N ARG A 728 -16.87 -23.34 -11.99
CA ARG A 728 -16.00 -22.54 -12.88
C ARG A 728 -16.62 -22.32 -14.27
N ASP A 729 -17.31 -23.31 -14.82
CA ASP A 729 -17.95 -23.29 -16.14
C ASP A 729 -18.99 -22.17 -16.29
N ARG A 730 -19.58 -21.73 -15.19
CA ARG A 730 -20.58 -20.64 -15.17
C ARG A 730 -19.97 -19.25 -15.39
N VAL A 731 -18.66 -19.12 -15.19
CA VAL A 731 -17.90 -17.88 -15.32
C VAL A 731 -16.61 -18.08 -16.13
N GLU A 732 -16.63 -19.07 -17.02
CA GLU A 732 -15.48 -19.52 -17.82
C GLU A 732 -14.81 -18.39 -18.61
N SER A 733 -15.61 -17.56 -19.30
CA SER A 733 -15.07 -16.47 -20.13
C SER A 733 -14.27 -15.46 -19.30
N LEU A 734 -14.73 -15.20 -18.06
CA LEU A 734 -14.07 -14.30 -17.15
C LEU A 734 -12.79 -14.90 -16.59
N PHE A 735 -12.80 -16.20 -16.22
CA PHE A 735 -11.58 -16.92 -15.83
C PHE A 735 -10.52 -16.84 -16.92
N GLN A 736 -10.84 -17.23 -18.16
CA GLN A 736 -9.87 -17.25 -19.26
C GLN A 736 -9.24 -15.89 -19.53
N TYR A 737 -10.05 -14.82 -19.49
CA TYR A 737 -9.55 -13.46 -19.67
C TYR A 737 -8.61 -13.06 -18.52
N LEU A 738 -9.04 -13.26 -17.27
CA LEU A 738 -8.23 -12.90 -16.10
C LEU A 738 -6.96 -13.74 -15.99
N GLU A 739 -7.01 -15.03 -16.29
CA GLU A 739 -5.85 -15.93 -16.35
C GLU A 739 -4.83 -15.44 -17.39
N TYR A 740 -5.28 -15.13 -18.61
CA TYR A 740 -4.41 -14.60 -19.67
C TYR A 740 -3.70 -13.31 -19.23
N HIS A 741 -4.45 -12.35 -18.67
CA HIS A 741 -3.90 -11.06 -18.29
C HIS A 741 -3.04 -11.12 -17.01
N ALA A 742 -3.46 -11.88 -16.00
CA ALA A 742 -2.68 -12.08 -14.77
C ALA A 742 -1.33 -12.77 -15.07
N ARG A 743 -1.32 -13.77 -15.95
CA ARG A 743 -0.09 -14.49 -16.34
C ARG A 743 0.94 -13.58 -17.01
N ARG A 744 0.49 -12.62 -17.84
CA ARG A 744 1.39 -11.65 -18.47
C ARG A 744 2.04 -10.69 -17.47
N ILE A 745 1.39 -10.44 -16.34
CA ILE A 745 1.94 -9.63 -15.25
C ILE A 745 2.96 -10.44 -14.45
N THR A 746 2.78 -11.75 -14.30
CA THR A 746 3.67 -12.57 -13.45
C THR A 746 4.93 -13.07 -14.09
N CYS A 747 4.98 -13.22 -15.42
CA CYS A 747 6.20 -13.62 -16.12
C CYS A 747 7.39 -12.63 -15.94
N SER A 748 7.19 -11.45 -15.35
CA SER A 748 8.25 -10.46 -15.08
C SER A 748 8.78 -10.44 -13.64
N HIS A 749 8.26 -11.24 -12.70
CA HIS A 749 8.50 -11.07 -11.26
C HIS A 749 8.90 -12.33 -10.47
N THR A 750 9.30 -13.44 -11.08
CA THR A 750 9.68 -14.62 -10.28
C THR A 750 11.03 -14.44 -9.56
N SER A 751 10.99 -14.68 -8.25
CA SER A 751 12.16 -14.72 -7.35
C SER A 751 13.26 -15.66 -7.87
N SER A 752 14.52 -15.23 -7.80
CA SER A 752 15.69 -16.06 -8.17
C SER A 752 15.78 -17.38 -7.39
N TYR A 753 15.16 -17.49 -6.21
CA TYR A 753 15.27 -18.66 -5.34
C TYR A 753 14.30 -19.79 -5.73
N SER A 754 13.06 -19.46 -6.11
CA SER A 754 12.08 -20.45 -6.59
C SER A 754 12.39 -20.95 -8.01
N GLN A 755 13.18 -20.19 -8.78
CA GLN A 755 13.60 -20.56 -10.13
C GLN A 755 14.56 -21.78 -10.18
N MET A 756 15.26 -22.10 -9.09
CA MET A 756 16.27 -23.18 -9.05
C MET A 756 15.85 -24.43 -8.26
N ALA A 757 14.72 -24.40 -7.53
CA ALA A 757 14.28 -25.50 -6.69
C ALA A 757 13.63 -26.63 -7.52
N ILE A 758 14.31 -27.78 -7.57
CA ILE A 758 13.86 -28.97 -8.29
C ILE A 758 13.76 -30.12 -7.29
N ILE A 759 12.59 -30.76 -7.23
CA ILE A 759 12.42 -31.97 -6.43
C ILE A 759 13.22 -33.11 -7.09
N PRO A 760 14.08 -33.84 -6.35
CA PRO A 760 14.86 -34.93 -6.90
C PRO A 760 14.00 -36.01 -7.57
N ASP A 761 14.58 -36.69 -8.56
CA ASP A 761 13.95 -37.82 -9.21
C ASP A 761 14.14 -39.10 -8.38
N TYR A 762 13.16 -39.41 -7.53
CA TYR A 762 13.19 -40.57 -6.64
C TYR A 762 12.96 -41.92 -7.38
N SER A 763 12.91 -41.92 -8.71
CA SER A 763 13.06 -43.15 -9.49
C SER A 763 14.51 -43.65 -9.55
N ASP A 764 15.50 -42.79 -9.24
CA ASP A 764 16.92 -43.15 -9.18
C ASP A 764 17.19 -44.25 -8.14
N GLU A 765 18.05 -45.22 -8.49
CA GLU A 765 18.30 -46.40 -7.66
C GLU A 765 18.94 -46.07 -6.30
N ASN A 766 19.78 -45.04 -6.23
CA ASN A 766 20.44 -44.63 -4.97
C ASN A 766 19.45 -43.95 -4.04
N LEU A 767 18.63 -43.04 -4.57
CA LEU A 767 17.59 -42.38 -3.80
C LEU A 767 16.52 -43.37 -3.34
N ARG A 768 16.15 -44.34 -4.18
CA ARG A 768 15.27 -45.45 -3.80
C ARG A 768 15.85 -46.25 -2.63
N LYS A 769 17.13 -46.65 -2.69
CA LYS A 769 17.80 -47.34 -1.56
C LYS A 769 17.79 -46.48 -0.29
N LEU A 770 17.94 -45.16 -0.42
CA LEU A 770 17.90 -44.24 0.70
C LEU A 770 16.50 -44.17 1.34
N ILE A 771 15.43 -44.16 0.53
CA ILE A 771 14.03 -44.22 0.99
C ILE A 771 13.80 -45.46 1.86
N PHE A 772 14.15 -46.64 1.36
CA PHE A 772 13.92 -47.88 2.10
C PHE A 772 14.81 -48.05 3.34
N SER A 773 15.97 -47.39 3.39
CA SER A 773 16.90 -47.49 4.54
C SER A 773 16.69 -46.44 5.61
N LYS A 774 16.23 -45.23 5.27
CA LYS A 774 16.09 -44.10 6.21
C LYS A 774 14.70 -43.49 6.30
N GLY A 775 13.87 -43.64 5.26
CA GLY A 775 12.53 -43.02 5.21
C GLY A 775 11.46 -43.79 5.98
N LEU A 776 11.68 -45.08 6.24
CA LEU A 776 10.74 -45.96 6.93
C LEU A 776 11.11 -46.14 8.41
N SER A 777 10.09 -46.15 9.27
CA SER A 777 10.24 -46.43 10.70
C SER A 777 10.54 -47.91 10.97
N LYS A 778 9.97 -48.81 10.16
CA LYS A 778 10.19 -50.27 10.17
C LYS A 778 10.26 -50.77 8.72
N PRO A 779 11.00 -51.85 8.42
CA PRO A 779 10.97 -52.48 7.10
C PRO A 779 9.57 -52.98 6.74
N ILE A 780 9.20 -52.93 5.46
CA ILE A 780 7.92 -53.49 4.97
C ILE A 780 7.90 -54.99 5.21
N VAL A 781 6.88 -55.46 5.92
CA VAL A 781 6.72 -56.90 6.24
C VAL A 781 5.67 -57.55 5.35
N ASN A 782 4.57 -56.83 5.08
CA ASN A 782 3.44 -57.33 4.30
C ASN A 782 3.25 -56.43 3.06
N PRO A 783 3.94 -56.68 1.94
CA PRO A 783 3.83 -55.83 0.76
C PRO A 783 2.45 -55.93 0.10
N VAL A 784 1.95 -54.82 -0.43
CA VAL A 784 0.79 -54.80 -1.34
C VAL A 784 1.10 -55.62 -2.60
N GLU A 785 0.09 -56.33 -3.14
CA GLU A 785 0.22 -57.11 -4.38
C GLU A 785 0.55 -56.21 -5.57
N GLU A 786 1.53 -56.61 -6.39
CA GLU A 786 1.89 -55.90 -7.62
C GLU A 786 1.17 -56.52 -8.81
N VAL A 787 0.55 -55.69 -9.64
CA VAL A 787 -0.18 -56.08 -10.85
C VAL A 787 0.51 -55.47 -12.07
N ASP A 788 0.67 -56.27 -13.13
CA ASP A 788 1.28 -55.83 -14.37
C ASP A 788 0.38 -54.84 -15.13
N PHE A 789 1.00 -53.94 -15.90
CA PHE A 789 0.29 -52.88 -16.62
C PHE A 789 -0.72 -53.43 -17.64
N GLU A 790 -0.34 -54.45 -18.41
CA GLU A 790 -1.21 -55.08 -19.40
C GLU A 790 -2.47 -55.67 -18.74
N ASP A 791 -2.29 -56.40 -17.63
CA ASP A 791 -3.41 -56.98 -16.87
C ASP A 791 -4.33 -55.88 -16.31
N PHE A 792 -3.75 -54.76 -15.85
CA PHE A 792 -4.52 -53.61 -15.36
C PHE A 792 -5.40 -52.97 -16.45
N VAL A 793 -4.90 -52.93 -17.69
CA VAL A 793 -5.62 -52.32 -18.82
C VAL A 793 -6.67 -53.26 -19.42
N GLU A 794 -6.35 -54.55 -19.54
CA GLU A 794 -7.19 -55.52 -20.25
C GLU A 794 -8.28 -56.15 -19.37
N ASN A 795 -8.06 -56.26 -18.05
CA ASN A 795 -8.95 -57.02 -17.18
C ASN A 795 -9.76 -56.12 -16.21
N LYS A 796 -10.98 -55.75 -16.60
CA LYS A 796 -11.90 -55.00 -15.72
C LYS A 796 -12.33 -55.75 -14.45
N GLN A 797 -12.06 -57.07 -14.33
CA GLN A 797 -12.41 -57.87 -13.15
C GLN A 797 -11.34 -57.84 -12.05
N ILE A 798 -10.22 -57.13 -12.25
CA ILE A 798 -9.17 -56.97 -11.23
C ILE A 798 -9.64 -56.16 -10.01
N PHE A 799 -10.69 -55.36 -10.16
CA PHE A 799 -11.24 -54.52 -9.09
C PHE A 799 -12.01 -55.38 -8.09
N GLY A 800 -11.27 -56.00 -7.18
CA GLY A 800 -11.78 -56.75 -6.03
C GLY A 800 -11.73 -55.94 -4.73
N GLN A 801 -11.89 -56.63 -3.59
CA GLN A 801 -11.80 -56.03 -2.25
C GLN A 801 -10.37 -55.86 -1.72
N GLN A 802 -9.35 -56.23 -2.52
CA GLN A 802 -7.95 -56.15 -2.11
C GLN A 802 -7.22 -55.02 -2.84
N PRO A 803 -6.36 -54.24 -2.16
CA PRO A 803 -5.55 -53.22 -2.79
C PRO A 803 -4.42 -53.85 -3.61
N PHE A 804 -4.03 -53.20 -4.70
CA PHE A 804 -2.88 -53.59 -5.52
C PHE A 804 -2.14 -52.35 -6.04
N VAL A 805 -0.88 -52.51 -6.41
CA VAL A 805 -0.04 -51.45 -7.00
C VAL A 805 0.38 -51.81 -8.42
N VAL A 806 0.31 -50.84 -9.33
CA VAL A 806 0.83 -50.94 -10.70
C VAL A 806 2.05 -50.04 -10.79
N ARG A 807 3.23 -50.66 -10.96
CA ARG A 807 4.50 -49.92 -11.02
C ARG A 807 4.63 -49.17 -12.34
N ASN A 808 5.19 -47.96 -12.30
CA ASN A 808 5.47 -47.14 -13.49
C ASN A 808 4.26 -46.85 -14.41
N TYR A 809 3.02 -46.96 -13.91
CA TYR A 809 1.81 -46.66 -14.68
C TYR A 809 1.84 -45.27 -15.33
N ALA A 810 2.17 -44.24 -14.55
CA ALA A 810 2.19 -42.84 -14.98
C ALA A 810 3.54 -42.39 -15.53
N ALA A 811 4.47 -43.30 -15.84
CA ALA A 811 5.83 -42.95 -16.28
C ALA A 811 5.87 -42.04 -17.52
N LYS A 812 4.82 -42.07 -18.36
CA LYS A 812 4.69 -41.22 -19.56
C LYS A 812 3.91 -39.92 -19.33
N PHE A 813 3.44 -39.65 -18.11
CA PHE A 813 2.66 -38.43 -17.85
C PHE A 813 3.60 -37.21 -17.88
N PRO A 814 3.21 -36.10 -18.56
CA PRO A 814 4.02 -34.89 -18.54
C PRO A 814 4.29 -34.37 -17.12
N ALA A 815 3.34 -34.57 -16.19
CA ALA A 815 3.47 -34.18 -14.79
C ALA A 815 4.72 -34.74 -14.10
N ILE A 816 5.17 -35.98 -14.41
CA ILE A 816 6.39 -36.58 -13.82
C ILE A 816 7.59 -35.66 -14.02
N SER A 817 7.72 -35.12 -15.23
CA SER A 817 8.83 -34.25 -15.61
C SER A 817 8.60 -32.79 -15.25
N LYS A 818 7.37 -32.28 -15.38
CA LYS A 818 7.07 -30.85 -15.19
C LYS A 818 6.92 -30.47 -13.73
N TRP A 819 6.15 -31.24 -12.95
CA TRP A 819 5.74 -30.85 -11.60
C TRP A 819 6.86 -30.94 -10.57
N ARG A 820 7.98 -31.62 -10.90
CA ARG A 820 9.19 -31.59 -10.07
C ARG A 820 9.91 -30.24 -10.10
N HIS A 821 9.74 -29.46 -11.16
CA HIS A 821 10.31 -28.13 -11.28
C HIS A 821 9.32 -27.15 -10.62
N LEU A 822 9.60 -26.72 -9.39
CA LEU A 822 8.67 -25.83 -8.67
C LEU A 822 8.47 -24.50 -9.41
N SER A 823 9.47 -24.07 -10.18
CA SER A 823 9.38 -22.94 -11.10
C SER A 823 8.27 -23.08 -12.16
N TYR A 824 7.86 -24.30 -12.53
CA TYR A 824 6.72 -24.53 -13.43
C TYR A 824 5.43 -23.97 -12.83
N PHE A 825 5.16 -24.25 -11.56
CA PHE A 825 3.97 -23.75 -10.88
C PHE A 825 4.06 -22.25 -10.61
N ALA A 826 5.20 -21.77 -10.08
CA ALA A 826 5.41 -20.36 -9.79
C ALA A 826 5.25 -19.48 -11.05
N ASN A 827 5.90 -19.84 -12.15
CA ASN A 827 5.89 -19.03 -13.38
C ASN A 827 4.52 -19.02 -14.09
N ASN A 828 3.78 -20.13 -14.05
CA ASN A 828 2.54 -20.26 -14.82
C ASN A 828 1.29 -19.96 -14.00
N PHE A 829 1.33 -20.21 -12.69
CA PHE A 829 0.16 -20.20 -11.81
C PHE A 829 0.40 -19.49 -10.47
N GLY A 830 1.53 -18.79 -10.29
CA GLY A 830 1.92 -18.17 -9.01
C GLY A 830 0.84 -17.39 -8.27
N PRO A 831 0.09 -16.46 -8.91
CA PRO A 831 -0.95 -15.68 -8.25
C PRO A 831 -2.17 -16.45 -7.76
N ARG A 832 -2.37 -17.67 -8.28
CA ARG A 832 -3.56 -18.46 -8.01
C ARG A 832 -3.58 -18.83 -6.54
N ILE A 833 -4.73 -18.75 -5.90
CA ILE A 833 -4.87 -19.08 -4.48
C ILE A 833 -5.30 -20.53 -4.32
N VAL A 834 -4.72 -21.23 -3.35
CA VAL A 834 -5.04 -22.62 -3.01
C VAL A 834 -5.18 -22.79 -1.49
N PRO A 835 -6.04 -23.71 -1.02
CA PRO A 835 -6.16 -24.03 0.40
C PRO A 835 -4.99 -24.92 0.84
N ILE A 836 -4.30 -24.49 1.91
CA ILE A 836 -3.15 -25.16 2.50
C ILE A 836 -3.45 -25.47 3.96
N GLU A 837 -3.28 -26.74 4.32
CA GLU A 837 -3.31 -27.21 5.69
C GLU A 837 -1.92 -27.10 6.34
N HIS A 838 -1.86 -26.44 7.48
CA HIS A 838 -0.66 -26.31 8.32
C HIS A 838 -0.73 -27.22 9.54
N GLY A 839 0.40 -27.83 9.87
CA GLY A 839 0.58 -28.63 11.08
C GLY A 839 0.28 -30.12 10.89
N LEU A 840 0.00 -30.80 12.00
CA LEU A 840 -0.36 -32.23 12.02
C LEU A 840 -1.61 -32.43 12.88
N MET A 841 -2.56 -33.23 12.38
CA MET A 841 -3.83 -33.52 13.07
C MET A 841 -3.64 -34.16 14.45
N SER A 842 -2.50 -34.81 14.69
CA SER A 842 -2.14 -35.43 15.98
C SER A 842 -1.59 -34.45 17.03
N THR A 843 -1.39 -33.16 16.70
CA THR A 843 -0.83 -32.16 17.63
C THR A 843 -1.91 -31.45 18.43
N LYS A 844 -1.58 -31.01 19.66
CA LYS A 844 -2.51 -30.30 20.56
C LYS A 844 -3.01 -28.96 19.99
N GLN A 845 -2.26 -28.34 19.08
CA GLN A 845 -2.61 -27.08 18.42
C GLN A 845 -3.60 -27.27 17.26
N GLY A 846 -3.82 -28.51 16.78
CA GLY A 846 -4.71 -28.81 15.67
C GLY A 846 -4.13 -28.44 14.30
N MET A 847 -4.88 -28.78 13.24
CA MET A 847 -4.60 -28.33 11.87
C MET A 847 -5.19 -26.95 11.66
N LYS A 848 -4.47 -26.06 10.97
CA LYS A 848 -4.97 -24.76 10.53
C LYS A 848 -5.03 -24.74 9.02
N GLU A 849 -6.20 -24.47 8.44
CA GLU A 849 -6.35 -24.21 7.01
C GLU A 849 -6.16 -22.72 6.71
N GLU A 850 -5.42 -22.42 5.65
CA GLU A 850 -5.15 -21.06 5.18
C GLU A 850 -5.15 -21.01 3.66
N LEU A 851 -5.58 -19.87 3.10
CA LEU A 851 -5.53 -19.62 1.66
C LEU A 851 -4.21 -18.91 1.33
N LEU A 852 -3.35 -19.57 0.57
CA LEU A 852 -2.06 -19.01 0.12
C LEU A 852 -2.03 -18.92 -1.40
N THR A 853 -1.23 -18.00 -1.93
CA THR A 853 -0.89 -18.06 -3.35
C THR A 853 -0.01 -19.28 -3.62
N ILE A 854 -0.07 -19.83 -4.84
CA ILE A 854 0.82 -20.92 -5.25
C ILE A 854 2.29 -20.48 -5.12
N ASP A 855 2.60 -19.22 -5.43
CA ASP A 855 3.95 -18.68 -5.30
C ASP A 855 4.42 -18.66 -3.84
N ASP A 856 3.59 -18.17 -2.91
CA ASP A 856 3.89 -18.18 -1.47
C ASP A 856 4.05 -19.62 -0.95
N PHE A 857 3.15 -20.52 -1.36
CA PHE A 857 3.23 -21.93 -0.98
C PHE A 857 4.54 -22.57 -1.45
N ILE A 858 5.00 -22.22 -2.65
CA ILE A 858 6.27 -22.71 -3.18
C ILE A 858 7.45 -22.08 -2.46
N GLN A 859 7.48 -20.76 -2.36
CA GLN A 859 8.60 -19.99 -1.84
C GLN A 859 8.85 -20.28 -0.37
N PHE A 860 7.79 -20.30 0.45
CA PHE A 860 7.93 -20.39 1.91
C PHE A 860 7.85 -21.82 2.44
N HIS A 861 7.34 -22.78 1.66
CA HIS A 861 7.17 -24.17 2.13
C HIS A 861 7.83 -25.21 1.23
N MET A 862 7.43 -25.32 -0.03
CA MET A 862 7.89 -26.42 -0.89
C MET A 862 9.39 -26.33 -1.20
N ALA A 863 9.88 -25.16 -1.62
CA ALA A 863 11.29 -24.98 -2.01
C ALA A 863 12.24 -25.22 -0.82
N PRO A 864 12.06 -24.63 0.37
CA PRO A 864 12.85 -24.98 1.55
C PRO A 864 12.79 -26.47 1.90
N SER A 865 11.63 -27.11 1.72
CA SER A 865 11.50 -28.55 1.99
C SER A 865 12.36 -29.43 1.06
N THR A 866 12.79 -28.92 -0.11
CA THR A 866 13.65 -29.69 -1.03
C THR A 866 15.11 -29.79 -0.58
N GLU A 867 15.53 -28.95 0.38
CA GLU A 867 16.87 -29.02 0.98
C GLU A 867 17.08 -30.32 1.77
N HIS A 868 15.98 -30.91 2.25
CA HIS A 868 15.97 -32.21 2.91
C HIS A 868 15.60 -33.31 1.91
N THR A 869 16.54 -34.22 1.63
CA THR A 869 16.32 -35.32 0.67
C THR A 869 15.29 -36.33 1.18
N ILE A 870 15.26 -36.65 2.48
CA ILE A 870 14.34 -37.64 3.06
C ILE A 870 13.91 -37.17 4.45
N PHE A 871 12.65 -37.40 4.77
CA PHE A 871 12.04 -37.13 6.06
C PHE A 871 11.76 -38.46 6.76
N ALA A 872 12.55 -38.75 7.80
CA ALA A 872 12.23 -39.84 8.71
C ALA A 872 11.00 -39.48 9.56
N LEU A 873 10.47 -40.45 10.31
CA LEU A 873 9.27 -40.26 11.11
C LEU A 873 9.40 -39.08 12.11
N ASP A 874 10.57 -38.89 12.70
CA ASP A 874 10.81 -37.83 13.69
C ASP A 874 11.13 -36.46 13.08
N ASP A 875 11.45 -36.40 11.78
CA ASP A 875 11.71 -35.14 11.05
C ASP A 875 10.40 -34.42 10.68
N ALA A 876 9.26 -35.13 10.72
CA ALA A 876 7.92 -34.60 10.51
C ALA A 876 7.48 -33.74 11.71
N THR A 877 8.06 -32.53 11.82
CA THR A 877 7.73 -31.52 12.82
C THR A 877 6.45 -30.75 12.44
N GLY A 878 5.92 -29.89 13.32
CA GLY A 878 4.72 -29.08 13.06
C GLY A 878 4.83 -28.03 11.94
N LYS A 879 5.95 -27.99 11.19
CA LYS A 879 6.19 -27.06 10.06
C LYS A 879 5.70 -27.59 8.70
N VAL A 880 4.84 -28.60 8.71
CA VAL A 880 4.27 -29.19 7.49
C VAL A 880 3.24 -28.24 6.88
N ALA A 881 3.30 -28.09 5.56
CA ALA A 881 2.27 -27.45 4.74
C ALA A 881 1.80 -28.44 3.67
N TYR A 882 0.47 -28.57 3.53
CA TYR A 882 -0.14 -29.57 2.66
C TYR A 882 -1.38 -29.03 1.92
N LEU A 883 -1.32 -28.99 0.60
CA LEU A 883 -2.50 -28.91 -0.26
C LEU A 883 -3.11 -30.32 -0.31
N ALA A 884 -4.09 -30.57 0.54
CA ALA A 884 -4.75 -31.86 0.68
C ALA A 884 -6.12 -31.83 0.01
N GLN A 885 -6.47 -32.91 -0.70
CA GLN A 885 -7.82 -33.17 -1.22
C GLN A 885 -8.44 -32.03 -2.05
N HIS A 886 -7.63 -31.26 -2.79
CA HIS A 886 -8.12 -30.11 -3.54
C HIS A 886 -8.31 -30.42 -5.03
N GLN A 887 -9.41 -29.96 -5.64
CA GLN A 887 -9.73 -30.14 -7.06
C GLN A 887 -8.92 -29.17 -7.95
N LEU A 888 -7.59 -29.17 -7.80
CA LEU A 888 -6.68 -28.22 -8.45
C LEU A 888 -6.77 -28.25 -9.98
N LEU A 889 -7.03 -29.43 -10.56
CA LEU A 889 -7.18 -29.60 -12.01
C LEU A 889 -8.49 -28.99 -12.54
N ASP A 890 -9.48 -28.77 -11.69
CA ASP A 890 -10.73 -28.11 -12.07
C ASP A 890 -10.60 -26.59 -11.94
N GLN A 891 -9.88 -26.14 -10.91
CA GLN A 891 -9.52 -24.74 -10.73
C GLN A 891 -8.57 -24.24 -11.84
N ILE A 892 -7.59 -25.07 -12.24
CA ILE A 892 -6.56 -24.76 -13.24
C ILE A 892 -6.61 -25.84 -14.35
N PRO A 893 -7.49 -25.71 -15.35
CA PRO A 893 -7.70 -26.74 -16.37
C PRO A 893 -6.47 -27.08 -17.19
N GLU A 894 -5.51 -26.16 -17.31
CA GLU A 894 -4.26 -26.39 -18.03
C GLU A 894 -3.44 -27.54 -17.43
N LEU A 895 -3.55 -27.77 -16.12
CA LEU A 895 -2.89 -28.89 -15.43
C LEU A 895 -3.48 -30.26 -15.81
N ARG A 896 -4.71 -30.31 -16.35
CA ARG A 896 -5.28 -31.57 -16.88
C ARG A 896 -4.48 -32.08 -18.08
N ASN A 897 -3.79 -31.22 -18.81
CA ASN A 897 -2.93 -31.64 -19.92
C ASN A 897 -1.69 -32.40 -19.45
N ASP A 898 -1.36 -32.33 -18.16
CA ASP A 898 -0.19 -32.99 -17.58
C ASP A 898 -0.49 -34.39 -17.02
N VAL A 899 -1.76 -34.77 -16.91
CA VAL A 899 -2.23 -36.00 -16.26
C VAL A 899 -3.25 -36.72 -17.15
N ILE A 900 -3.13 -38.04 -17.31
CA ILE A 900 -4.09 -38.83 -18.10
C ILE A 900 -5.08 -39.48 -17.15
N THR A 901 -6.38 -39.25 -17.38
CA THR A 901 -7.45 -39.89 -16.63
C THR A 901 -7.48 -41.40 -16.90
N PRO A 902 -7.40 -42.27 -15.88
CA PRO A 902 -7.48 -43.71 -16.07
C PRO A 902 -8.82 -44.15 -16.68
N SER A 903 -8.77 -44.93 -17.76
CA SER A 903 -9.97 -45.48 -18.43
C SER A 903 -10.83 -46.37 -17.52
N GLN A 904 -10.23 -46.86 -16.44
CA GLN A 904 -10.83 -47.73 -15.45
C GLN A 904 -11.92 -47.03 -14.62
N CYS A 905 -11.95 -45.69 -14.59
CA CYS A 905 -13.03 -44.93 -13.97
C CYS A 905 -14.38 -45.04 -14.73
N GLY A 906 -14.39 -45.67 -15.92
CA GLY A 906 -15.61 -45.89 -16.72
C GLY A 906 -15.91 -44.76 -17.71
N GLU A 907 -16.96 -44.94 -18.51
CA GLU A 907 -17.33 -44.00 -19.60
C GLU A 907 -17.72 -42.60 -19.10
N GLY A 908 -18.19 -42.50 -17.84
CA GLY A 908 -18.50 -41.22 -17.19
C GLY A 908 -17.29 -40.48 -16.62
N GLY A 909 -16.11 -41.11 -16.61
CA GLY A 909 -14.92 -40.58 -15.94
C GLY A 909 -15.00 -40.62 -14.41
N PRO A 910 -13.99 -40.06 -13.71
CA PRO A 910 -13.98 -39.97 -12.26
C PRO A 910 -15.09 -39.03 -11.75
N ILE A 911 -15.67 -39.36 -10.60
CA ILE A 911 -16.58 -38.48 -9.85
C ILE A 911 -15.83 -37.23 -9.36
N GLN A 912 -14.60 -37.42 -8.90
CA GLN A 912 -13.76 -36.34 -8.38
C GLN A 912 -12.28 -36.64 -8.60
N THR A 913 -11.52 -35.61 -8.96
CA THR A 913 -10.06 -35.68 -9.11
C THR A 913 -9.41 -34.69 -8.16
N ASN A 914 -8.56 -35.17 -7.25
CA ASN A 914 -7.88 -34.27 -6.30
C ASN A 914 -6.36 -34.33 -6.45
N ALA A 915 -5.73 -33.17 -6.23
CA ALA A 915 -4.30 -33.04 -6.08
C ALA A 915 -3.92 -33.07 -4.59
N TRP A 916 -2.75 -33.64 -4.34
CA TRP A 916 -2.14 -33.77 -3.02
C TRP A 916 -0.69 -33.30 -3.11
N ILE A 917 -0.42 -32.04 -2.78
CA ILE A 917 0.89 -31.40 -2.98
C ILE A 917 1.40 -30.89 -1.63
N GLY A 918 2.60 -31.27 -1.22
CA GLY A 918 3.09 -30.86 0.08
C GLY A 918 4.57 -31.08 0.34
N THR A 919 5.00 -30.47 1.43
CA THR A 919 6.31 -30.66 2.04
C THR A 919 6.53 -32.13 2.44
N GLY A 920 7.79 -32.49 2.70
CA GLY A 920 8.09 -33.80 3.29
C GLY A 920 7.60 -33.90 4.73
N GLY A 921 7.23 -35.11 5.16
CA GLY A 921 6.68 -35.35 6.49
C GLY A 921 5.17 -35.13 6.62
N THR A 922 4.46 -34.78 5.53
CA THR A 922 2.99 -34.74 5.49
C THR A 922 2.38 -36.06 5.97
N ARG A 923 1.28 -36.01 6.73
CA ARG A 923 0.58 -37.20 7.22
C ARG A 923 -0.92 -37.06 7.04
N THR A 924 -1.50 -38.05 6.39
CA THR A 924 -2.94 -38.27 6.39
C THR A 924 -3.22 -39.42 7.36
N PRO A 925 -3.87 -39.15 8.51
CA PRO A 925 -4.17 -40.17 9.53
C PRO A 925 -4.97 -41.35 8.97
N LEU A 926 -4.99 -42.46 9.71
CA LEU A 926 -5.68 -43.67 9.28
C LEU A 926 -7.19 -43.40 9.15
N HIS A 927 -7.70 -43.50 7.93
CA HIS A 927 -9.10 -43.24 7.59
C HIS A 927 -9.56 -44.12 6.42
N PHE A 928 -10.84 -44.09 6.07
CA PHE A 928 -11.32 -44.71 4.82
C PHE A 928 -12.20 -43.75 4.01
N ASP A 929 -12.18 -43.96 2.70
CA ASP A 929 -13.04 -43.26 1.74
C ASP A 929 -14.27 -44.11 1.37
N THR A 930 -15.36 -43.46 0.99
CA THR A 930 -16.57 -44.13 0.48
C THR A 930 -16.47 -44.51 -1.00
N TYR A 931 -15.43 -44.07 -1.69
CA TYR A 931 -15.21 -44.27 -3.12
C TYR A 931 -14.06 -45.24 -3.37
N SER A 932 -14.05 -45.87 -4.55
CA SER A 932 -12.83 -46.51 -5.04
C SER A 932 -11.83 -45.43 -5.46
N ASN A 933 -10.53 -45.67 -5.25
CA ASN A 933 -9.51 -44.64 -5.42
C ASN A 933 -8.28 -45.16 -6.19
N LEU A 934 -7.95 -44.49 -7.30
CA LEU A 934 -6.70 -44.69 -8.04
C LEU A 934 -5.78 -43.56 -7.64
N PHE A 935 -4.85 -43.86 -6.74
CA PHE A 935 -3.91 -42.91 -6.20
C PHE A 935 -2.59 -42.99 -6.95
N ILE A 936 -2.26 -41.94 -7.72
CA ILE A 936 -1.06 -41.90 -8.57
C ILE A 936 -0.02 -40.98 -7.92
N GLN A 937 1.18 -41.51 -7.72
CA GLN A 937 2.32 -40.74 -7.24
C GLN A 937 3.05 -40.10 -8.42
N LEU A 938 3.08 -38.77 -8.49
CA LEU A 938 3.69 -38.05 -9.62
C LEU A 938 5.12 -37.61 -9.31
N VAL A 939 5.34 -37.02 -8.14
CA VAL A 939 6.64 -36.49 -7.72
C VAL A 939 6.90 -36.86 -6.27
N GLY A 940 8.14 -37.20 -5.91
CA GLY A 940 8.47 -37.63 -4.55
C GLY A 940 7.97 -39.04 -4.22
N SER A 941 8.02 -39.40 -2.94
CA SER A 941 7.62 -40.72 -2.45
C SER A 941 6.72 -40.65 -1.22
N LYS A 942 5.74 -41.57 -1.16
CA LYS A 942 4.80 -41.73 -0.04
C LYS A 942 4.83 -43.16 0.47
N TYR A 943 4.81 -43.29 1.79
CA TYR A 943 4.55 -44.56 2.48
C TYR A 943 3.05 -44.70 2.73
N VAL A 944 2.50 -45.87 2.44
CA VAL A 944 1.08 -46.18 2.63
C VAL A 944 0.94 -47.49 3.39
N ARG A 945 0.06 -47.50 4.39
CA ARG A 945 -0.39 -48.73 5.07
C ARG A 945 -1.90 -48.88 4.93
N LEU A 946 -2.37 -50.06 4.54
CA LEU A 946 -3.78 -50.36 4.30
C LEU A 946 -4.27 -51.52 5.17
N TYR A 947 -5.50 -51.39 5.67
CA TYR A 947 -6.20 -52.42 6.42
C TYR A 947 -7.54 -52.73 5.74
N ASN A 948 -7.86 -54.02 5.63
CA ASN A 948 -9.13 -54.44 5.05
C ASN A 948 -10.31 -53.90 5.90
N GLN A 949 -11.46 -53.72 5.26
CA GLN A 949 -12.70 -53.31 5.93
C GLN A 949 -13.06 -54.23 7.12
N SER A 950 -12.70 -55.53 7.06
CA SER A 950 -12.91 -56.50 8.14
C SER A 950 -12.20 -56.11 9.45
N GLU A 951 -11.11 -55.35 9.38
CA GLU A 951 -10.29 -54.99 10.54
C GLU A 951 -10.87 -53.82 11.35
N ARG A 952 -11.98 -53.20 10.89
CA ARG A 952 -12.60 -52.01 11.49
C ARG A 952 -12.72 -52.06 13.02
N GLU A 953 -13.11 -53.21 13.58
CA GLU A 953 -13.34 -53.36 15.03
C GLU A 953 -12.05 -53.19 15.86
N LYS A 954 -10.89 -53.44 15.24
CA LYS A 954 -9.56 -53.35 15.85
C LYS A 954 -8.92 -51.96 15.70
N LEU A 955 -9.51 -51.06 14.91
CA LEU A 955 -8.93 -49.77 14.53
C LEU A 955 -9.44 -48.59 15.35
N TYR A 956 -10.18 -48.79 16.44
CA TYR A 956 -10.54 -47.72 17.39
C TYR A 956 -11.10 -46.46 16.70
N VAL A 957 -12.20 -46.64 15.96
CA VAL A 957 -12.85 -45.55 15.21
C VAL A 957 -13.27 -44.42 16.14
N LEU A 958 -12.86 -43.20 15.81
CA LEU A 958 -13.20 -41.99 16.57
C LEU A 958 -14.72 -41.79 16.55
N LYS A 959 -15.29 -41.47 17.71
CA LYS A 959 -16.72 -41.17 17.87
C LYS A 959 -16.86 -39.68 18.12
N GLY A 960 -17.79 -39.00 17.44
CA GLY A 960 -17.96 -37.54 17.44
C GLY A 960 -18.35 -36.86 18.77
N LYS A 961 -17.99 -37.42 19.93
CA LYS A 961 -18.15 -36.78 21.24
C LYS A 961 -16.96 -35.89 21.65
N ASP A 962 -15.86 -35.91 20.91
CA ASP A 962 -14.60 -35.24 21.29
C ASP A 962 -14.42 -33.83 20.69
N GLY A 963 -15.51 -33.21 20.21
CA GLY A 963 -15.52 -31.79 19.81
C GLY A 963 -14.79 -31.44 18.50
N SER A 964 -14.13 -32.40 17.83
CA SER A 964 -13.57 -32.20 16.49
C SER A 964 -14.58 -32.58 15.40
N ASN A 965 -14.80 -31.69 14.42
CA ASN A 965 -15.73 -31.93 13.30
C ASN A 965 -15.36 -33.18 12.47
N TYR A 966 -14.07 -33.55 12.44
CA TYR A 966 -13.56 -34.72 11.72
C TYR A 966 -14.03 -36.06 12.33
N ALA A 967 -14.31 -36.12 13.63
CA ALA A 967 -14.78 -37.35 14.30
C ALA A 967 -16.28 -37.67 14.06
N LEU A 968 -17.03 -36.74 13.45
CA LEU A 968 -18.48 -36.89 13.22
C LEU A 968 -18.81 -37.86 12.07
N GLN A 969 -17.90 -38.05 11.11
CA GLN A 969 -18.12 -38.93 9.94
C GLN A 969 -17.88 -40.42 10.24
N GLY A 970 -17.26 -40.76 11.37
CA GLY A 970 -17.01 -42.15 11.79
C GLY A 970 -16.10 -42.94 10.84
N ASN A 971 -15.26 -42.22 10.09
CA ASN A 971 -14.33 -42.73 9.08
C ASN A 971 -12.85 -42.57 9.43
N MET A 972 -12.51 -42.06 10.62
CA MET A 972 -11.14 -41.93 11.10
C MET A 972 -10.85 -42.84 12.30
N SER A 973 -9.59 -43.25 12.42
CA SER A 973 -9.07 -44.11 13.49
C SER A 973 -8.24 -43.30 14.51
N ALA A 974 -8.28 -43.71 15.78
CA ALA A 974 -7.40 -43.19 16.82
C ALA A 974 -5.96 -43.78 16.77
N VAL A 975 -5.73 -44.79 15.93
CA VAL A 975 -4.45 -45.52 15.88
C VAL A 975 -3.42 -44.72 15.06
N ASP A 976 -2.29 -44.39 15.67
CA ASP A 976 -1.10 -43.92 14.96
C ASP A 976 -0.33 -45.13 14.41
N CYS A 977 -0.31 -45.28 13.09
CA CYS A 977 0.27 -46.43 12.39
C CYS A 977 1.81 -46.51 12.47
N GLU A 978 2.52 -45.45 12.86
CA GLU A 978 3.99 -45.51 12.95
C GLU A 978 4.52 -45.23 14.35
N LYS A 979 3.63 -44.86 15.29
CA LYS A 979 3.90 -44.80 16.74
C LYS A 979 2.80 -45.54 17.52
N GLU A 980 2.65 -46.84 17.27
CA GLU A 980 1.57 -47.62 17.86
C GLU A 980 1.69 -47.69 19.40
N ASN A 981 0.60 -47.39 20.11
CA ASN A 981 0.51 -47.55 21.56
C ASN A 981 -0.51 -48.64 21.91
N PHE A 982 -0.05 -49.89 21.97
CA PHE A 982 -0.90 -51.04 22.27
C PHE A 982 -1.42 -51.07 23.72
N ASN A 983 -0.90 -50.24 24.63
CA ASN A 983 -1.53 -50.07 25.95
C ASN A 983 -2.84 -49.30 25.85
N LEU A 984 -2.95 -48.36 24.90
CA LEU A 984 -4.18 -47.61 24.62
C LEU A 984 -5.09 -48.33 23.63
N HIS A 985 -4.50 -49.00 22.63
CA HIS A 985 -5.20 -49.66 21.53
C HIS A 985 -4.80 -51.14 21.42
N PRO A 986 -5.10 -52.00 22.43
CA PRO A 986 -4.61 -53.38 22.48
C PRO A 986 -5.05 -54.25 21.30
N GLU A 987 -6.28 -54.11 20.81
CA GLU A 987 -6.78 -54.92 19.69
C GLU A 987 -6.09 -54.58 18.36
N ALA A 988 -5.48 -53.39 18.24
CA ALA A 988 -4.76 -52.97 17.04
C ALA A 988 -3.49 -53.80 16.82
N GLU A 989 -2.94 -54.45 17.85
CA GLU A 989 -1.81 -55.37 17.73
C GLU A 989 -2.13 -56.58 16.83
N ASN A 990 -3.40 -56.99 16.81
CA ASN A 990 -3.89 -58.13 16.02
C ASN A 990 -4.54 -57.73 14.68
N ALA A 991 -4.42 -56.46 14.27
CA ALA A 991 -4.99 -55.98 13.02
C ALA A 991 -4.09 -56.34 11.84
N GLU A 992 -4.64 -56.99 10.82
CA GLU A 992 -3.90 -57.36 9.61
C GLU A 992 -3.81 -56.18 8.65
N PHE A 993 -2.61 -55.92 8.11
CA PHE A 993 -2.37 -54.83 7.16
C PHE A 993 -1.36 -55.21 6.08
N VAL A 994 -1.42 -54.43 5.00
CA VAL A 994 -0.42 -54.43 3.92
C VAL A 994 0.18 -53.03 3.77
N GLU A 995 1.38 -52.95 3.20
CA GLU A 995 2.21 -51.75 3.13
C GLU A 995 2.84 -51.59 1.75
N VAL A 996 3.02 -50.34 1.33
CA VAL A 996 3.72 -50.02 0.09
C VAL A 996 4.41 -48.66 0.19
N VAL A 997 5.57 -48.54 -0.44
CA VAL A 997 6.17 -47.26 -0.78
C VAL A 997 5.86 -46.98 -2.25
N LEU A 998 5.18 -45.86 -2.49
CA LEU A 998 4.90 -45.35 -3.84
C LEU A 998 6.05 -44.47 -4.30
N LEU A 999 6.56 -44.75 -5.49
CA LEU A 999 7.59 -43.98 -6.17
C LEU A 999 6.97 -43.18 -7.33
N PRO A 1000 7.66 -42.17 -7.90
CA PRO A 1000 7.19 -41.45 -9.07
C PRO A 1000 6.79 -42.41 -10.20
N GLY A 1001 5.54 -42.30 -10.66
CA GLY A 1001 4.96 -43.15 -11.71
C GLY A 1001 4.07 -44.28 -11.21
N ASP A 1002 4.10 -44.62 -9.92
CA ASP A 1002 3.29 -45.72 -9.39
C ASP A 1002 1.81 -45.34 -9.21
N LEU A 1003 0.92 -46.30 -9.49
CA LEU A 1003 -0.52 -46.20 -9.23
C LEU A 1003 -0.91 -47.23 -8.16
N LEU A 1004 -1.58 -46.78 -7.10
CA LEU A 1004 -2.15 -47.62 -6.06
C LEU A 1004 -3.67 -47.65 -6.20
N PHE A 1005 -4.23 -48.84 -6.35
CA PHE A 1005 -5.67 -49.04 -6.21
C PHE A 1005 -6.02 -49.24 -4.74
N ILE A 1006 -6.91 -48.39 -4.23
CA ILE A 1006 -7.48 -48.47 -2.89
C ILE A 1006 -8.99 -48.75 -3.07
N PRO A 1007 -9.47 -49.95 -2.73
CA PRO A 1007 -10.90 -50.27 -2.79
C PRO A 1007 -11.72 -49.40 -1.83
N GLU A 1008 -13.02 -49.24 -2.13
CA GLU A 1008 -13.92 -48.52 -1.24
C GLU A 1008 -13.86 -49.06 0.20
N LYS A 1009 -13.87 -48.15 1.18
CA LYS A 1009 -13.88 -48.45 2.62
C LYS A 1009 -12.66 -49.20 3.15
N VAL A 1010 -11.60 -49.36 2.36
CA VAL A 1010 -10.31 -49.82 2.85
C VAL A 1010 -9.65 -48.69 3.65
N TRP A 1011 -9.26 -49.02 4.87
CA TRP A 1011 -8.60 -48.06 5.74
C TRP A 1011 -7.17 -47.85 5.25
N HIS A 1012 -6.74 -46.61 5.15
CA HIS A 1012 -5.41 -46.28 4.68
C HIS A 1012 -4.80 -45.11 5.45
N TYR A 1013 -3.51 -45.24 5.73
CA TYR A 1013 -2.64 -44.24 6.32
C TYR A 1013 -1.60 -43.85 5.29
N VAL A 1014 -1.31 -42.55 5.15
CA VAL A 1014 -0.36 -42.05 4.14
C VAL A 1014 0.61 -41.07 4.77
N ARG A 1015 1.91 -41.24 4.50
CA ARG A 1015 2.96 -40.28 4.89
C ARG A 1015 3.85 -39.90 3.71
N GLY A 1016 4.09 -38.61 3.53
CA GLY A 1016 5.12 -38.07 2.62
C GLY A 1016 6.52 -38.33 3.18
N ILE A 1017 7.30 -39.18 2.49
CA ILE A 1017 8.71 -39.42 2.83
C ILE A 1017 9.59 -38.27 2.32
N THR A 1018 9.12 -37.56 1.30
CA THR A 1018 9.81 -36.45 0.64
C THR A 1018 8.80 -35.35 0.35
N THR A 1019 9.27 -34.16 -0.04
CA THR A 1019 8.42 -33.22 -0.78
C THR A 1019 7.78 -33.96 -1.95
N SER A 1020 6.46 -33.85 -2.12
CA SER A 1020 5.74 -34.74 -3.03
C SER A 1020 4.50 -34.10 -3.64
N ALA A 1021 4.11 -34.64 -4.80
CA ALA A 1021 2.85 -34.35 -5.48
C ALA A 1021 2.21 -35.66 -5.95
N SER A 1022 0.93 -35.82 -5.68
CA SER A 1022 0.12 -36.97 -6.10
C SER A 1022 -1.22 -36.48 -6.65
N VAL A 1023 -1.84 -37.28 -7.50
CA VAL A 1023 -3.23 -37.05 -7.95
C VAL A 1023 -4.01 -38.32 -7.72
N ASN A 1024 -5.26 -38.18 -7.28
CA ASN A 1024 -6.13 -39.32 -7.06
C ASN A 1024 -7.44 -39.16 -7.82
N PHE A 1025 -8.01 -40.29 -8.23
CA PHE A 1025 -9.27 -40.37 -8.97
C PHE A 1025 -10.27 -41.19 -8.16
N TRP A 1026 -11.35 -40.55 -7.72
CA TRP A 1026 -12.49 -41.22 -7.09
C TRP A 1026 -13.54 -41.53 -8.14
N TRP A 1027 -14.06 -42.76 -8.17
CA TRP A 1027 -15.12 -43.18 -9.08
C TRP A 1027 -16.07 -44.20 -8.46
#